data_AF-A0A4Q3UIC7-F1
#
_entry.id   AF-A0A4Q3UIC7-F1
#
_cell.length_a   1.000
_cell.length_b   1.000
_cell.length_c   1.000
_cell.angle_alpha   90.00
_cell.angle_beta   90.00
_cell.angle_gamma   90.00
#
_symmetry.space_group_name_H-M   'P 1'
#
loop_
_entity.id
_entity.type
_entity.pdbx_description
1 polymer ?
#
loop_
_entity_poly.entity_id
_entity_poly.type
_entity_poly.pdbx_seq_one_letter_code
_entity_poly.pdbx_strand_id
1 'polypeptide(L)'
;MGAWLAKEHDGDLPPSGGDAMRRKQAFTLIELLVVMAITAVMMTLIVLPIFQSFNLTRNAQAFADAQDKARILTERISREVGNAISVRGGSSTPTKINVTNVTVPAGYNDTALPGTSLIARLPGKDGNVVETVLPNSKLDLIPPATGDPTRGPNGAFIDPSTGKEDPTLTRPKGDIRLPVAPGATVVRWFIGLKDPNRVYNEPYTGILQVRTGGADNLYVLRRAEVQPFVYRTLKTDADNTATRAWRPNLAYFRSDDETDTQIIDMDDPRFFIKDEGQNPDSDAQKNERVDNWLAKAVIQTEVSRYDMIRPLTAGPTGKPVATYDVTNTNVPKVVPLVQFVPTRVAAAPAAGSAAARPGEAVDGLDRIGPDTFQTERGLWTNAIIRYYPAGYDPTTATNLMEVASTDFAGNTAIYAGGSSASGLDAPLDPPNNFSLFSNTMYERTIAQGGAYPFTRAALAQNAWIAEPTMRALFAPFRVITSTGRIITSFPIEEVGVNALTGTPRPNLPRLLVGPSYSPTQATTADAGYASAPYSPVGTGTGAYDPNRAYNRAWNAYPQLQSLLQRFIDLRVVANEDGTFSPLNPVPAPGEVRGFSLVPQLSKDSGGNTVNSGALMNRVRIVPGSDEVYGPDQTVAGGYGKIVRYTRVSGNPGPNQYRLVYADLPEPVNENGLVDYRVLGIPNDILTGFDPSNYDANHVVSALIQPRFKAGYLQLCSDPNVPVPQSPLDASGNPMPITVRYRFQFNGPSDTFAVDYDTREVMQVLLTIKNYPQSNVPNAQLITLKSTATLRNALR
;
A
#
# COMPACT_ATOMS: atom_id res chain seq x y z
N MET A 1 101.49 18.37 22.84
CA MET A 1 101.60 17.06 23.52
C MET A 1 101.59 15.98 22.45
N GLY A 2 102.64 15.27 22.07
CA GLY A 2 104.09 15.30 22.25
C GLY A 2 104.59 14.38 21.10
N ALA A 3 105.41 14.83 20.14
CA ALA A 3 106.81 15.18 20.25
C ALA A 3 107.72 13.97 20.51
N TRP A 4 108.76 13.89 19.65
CA TRP A 4 110.01 13.13 19.72
C TRP A 4 110.08 11.73 19.09
N LEU A 5 110.83 11.50 18.00
CA LEU A 5 112.28 11.65 17.69
C LEU A 5 113.16 10.54 18.28
N ALA A 6 113.98 9.98 17.37
CA ALA A 6 115.32 9.41 17.56
C ALA A 6 115.38 8.02 18.24
N LYS A 7 116.33 7.13 17.97
CA LYS A 7 117.52 7.09 17.11
C LYS A 7 118.00 5.62 17.11
N GLU A 8 118.36 5.07 15.95
CA GLU A 8 119.73 4.61 15.59
C GLU A 8 120.40 3.57 16.50
N HIS A 9 120.81 2.45 15.91
CA HIS A 9 122.24 2.32 15.55
C HIS A 9 122.49 1.29 14.43
N ASP A 10 123.29 1.75 13.47
CA ASP A 10 124.17 1.14 12.46
C ASP A 10 124.27 -0.38 12.26
N GLY A 11 124.58 -0.72 11.00
CA GLY A 11 125.65 -1.69 10.74
C GLY A 11 125.48 -2.58 9.51
N ASP A 12 125.90 -2.07 8.36
CA ASP A 12 126.60 -2.77 7.27
C ASP A 12 126.16 -4.16 6.73
N LEU A 13 125.62 -4.09 5.50
CA LEU A 13 126.04 -4.82 4.27
C LEU A 13 125.77 -6.34 4.10
N PRO A 14 125.68 -6.83 2.83
CA PRO A 14 124.63 -7.74 2.31
C PRO A 14 125.23 -9.10 1.87
N PRO A 15 124.73 -9.87 0.86
CA PRO A 15 123.43 -9.97 0.17
C PRO A 15 122.91 -11.44 0.07
N SER A 16 121.64 -11.65 -0.33
CA SER A 16 121.29 -12.58 -1.45
C SER A 16 119.78 -12.79 -1.58
N GLY A 17 119.24 -12.41 -2.75
CA GLY A 17 118.36 -13.29 -3.52
C GLY A 17 116.85 -13.18 -3.31
N GLY A 18 116.21 -12.32 -4.12
CA GLY A 18 114.96 -12.69 -4.81
C GLY A 18 113.67 -12.10 -4.27
N ASP A 19 113.24 -10.98 -4.87
CA ASP A 19 111.91 -10.40 -4.77
C ASP A 19 110.77 -11.41 -4.96
N ALA A 20 110.02 -11.69 -3.90
CA ALA A 20 108.68 -12.24 -4.01
C ALA A 20 107.68 -11.07 -4.18
N MET A 21 107.23 -10.88 -5.42
CA MET A 21 106.16 -9.97 -5.80
C MET A 21 104.95 -10.03 -4.84
N ARG A 22 104.51 -8.85 -4.38
CA ARG A 22 103.18 -8.65 -3.77
C ARG A 22 102.10 -9.24 -4.68
N ARG A 23 101.51 -10.36 -4.26
CA ARG A 23 100.27 -10.89 -4.86
C ARG A 23 99.17 -9.84 -4.74
N LYS A 24 98.80 -9.20 -5.86
CA LYS A 24 97.44 -8.71 -6.04
C LYS A 24 96.55 -9.95 -6.00
N GLN A 25 95.81 -10.14 -4.91
CA GLN A 25 94.78 -11.18 -4.84
C GLN A 25 93.69 -10.82 -5.86
N ALA A 26 93.73 -11.47 -7.02
CA ALA A 26 92.61 -11.48 -7.94
C ALA A 26 91.55 -12.43 -7.36
N PHE A 27 90.28 -11.99 -7.41
CA PHE A 27 89.14 -12.81 -6.98
C PHE A 27 89.17 -14.16 -7.67
N THR A 28 88.96 -15.20 -6.89
CA THR A 28 88.89 -16.57 -7.39
C THR A 28 87.62 -16.74 -8.23
N LEU A 29 87.64 -17.64 -9.22
CA LEU A 29 86.49 -17.89 -10.10
C LEU A 29 85.23 -18.28 -9.29
N ILE A 30 85.41 -18.94 -8.15
CA ILE A 30 84.33 -19.32 -7.25
C ILE A 30 83.70 -18.12 -6.53
N GLU A 31 84.49 -17.10 -6.14
CA GLU A 31 83.94 -15.87 -5.55
C GLU A 31 83.08 -15.10 -6.56
N LEU A 32 83.51 -15.02 -7.82
CA LEU A 32 82.75 -14.34 -8.88
C LEU A 32 81.43 -15.07 -9.19
N LEU A 33 81.43 -16.41 -9.16
CA LEU A 33 80.24 -17.23 -9.37
C LEU A 33 79.26 -17.12 -8.19
N VAL A 34 79.76 -17.10 -6.95
CA VAL A 34 78.94 -16.88 -5.75
C VAL A 34 78.32 -15.48 -5.74
N VAL A 35 79.09 -14.45 -6.11
CA VAL A 35 78.56 -13.07 -6.22
C VAL A 35 77.47 -12.98 -7.29
N MET A 36 77.65 -13.60 -8.46
CA MET A 36 76.60 -13.65 -9.49
C MET A 36 75.37 -14.42 -9.02
N ALA A 37 75.53 -15.54 -8.31
CA ALA A 37 74.42 -16.31 -7.76
C ALA A 37 73.64 -15.52 -6.69
N ILE A 38 74.33 -14.88 -5.75
CA ILE A 38 73.70 -14.03 -4.72
C ILE A 38 73.02 -12.84 -5.37
N THR A 39 73.64 -12.22 -6.38
CA THR A 39 73.03 -11.09 -7.11
C THR A 39 71.78 -11.52 -7.86
N ALA A 40 71.78 -12.69 -8.51
CA ALA A 40 70.60 -13.24 -9.17
C ALA A 40 69.46 -13.54 -8.18
N VAL A 41 69.79 -14.11 -7.01
CA VAL A 41 68.81 -14.36 -5.94
C VAL A 41 68.26 -13.04 -5.37
N MET A 42 69.12 -12.07 -5.07
CA MET A 42 68.73 -10.73 -4.61
C MET A 42 67.86 -10.00 -5.63
N MET A 43 68.25 -10.03 -6.91
CA MET A 43 67.48 -9.40 -7.99
C MET A 43 66.11 -10.05 -8.14
N THR A 44 66.03 -11.39 -8.06
CA THR A 44 64.75 -12.12 -8.09
C THR A 44 63.86 -11.78 -6.89
N LEU A 45 64.44 -11.67 -5.69
CA LEU A 45 63.72 -11.30 -4.47
C LEU A 45 63.21 -9.86 -4.47
N ILE A 46 63.87 -8.93 -5.18
CA ILE A 46 63.44 -7.53 -5.29
C ILE A 46 62.44 -7.35 -6.45
N VAL A 47 62.69 -7.97 -7.59
CA VAL A 47 61.91 -7.76 -8.82
C VAL A 47 60.53 -8.41 -8.76
N LEU A 48 60.41 -9.61 -8.16
CA LEU A 48 59.12 -10.29 -8.04
C LEU A 48 58.07 -9.49 -7.23
N PRO A 49 58.38 -8.97 -6.03
CA PRO A 49 57.46 -8.11 -5.29
C PRO A 49 57.08 -6.82 -6.03
N ILE A 50 57.99 -6.23 -6.80
CA ILE A 50 57.72 -5.00 -7.57
C ILE A 50 56.64 -5.29 -8.64
N PHE A 51 56.77 -6.36 -9.42
CA PHE A 51 55.74 -6.75 -10.39
C PHE A 51 54.40 -7.10 -9.73
N GLN A 52 54.44 -7.74 -8.55
CA GLN A 52 53.23 -7.99 -7.76
C GLN A 52 52.57 -6.69 -7.28
N SER A 53 53.35 -5.68 -6.85
CA SER A 53 52.82 -4.38 -6.43
C SER A 53 52.16 -3.61 -7.59
N PHE A 54 52.75 -3.60 -8.78
CA PHE A 54 52.15 -2.95 -9.95
C PHE A 54 50.83 -3.61 -10.37
N ASN A 55 50.78 -4.95 -10.32
CA ASN A 55 49.55 -5.69 -10.55
C ASN A 55 48.49 -5.37 -9.48
N LEU A 56 48.87 -5.27 -8.21
CA LEU A 56 47.95 -4.91 -7.13
C LEU A 56 47.39 -3.48 -7.29
N THR A 57 48.25 -2.50 -7.60
CA THR A 57 47.84 -1.10 -7.81
C THR A 57 46.93 -0.97 -9.02
N ARG A 58 47.24 -1.64 -10.13
CA ARG A 58 46.41 -1.61 -11.35
C ARG A 58 45.05 -2.28 -11.13
N ASN A 59 45.02 -3.36 -10.34
CA ASN A 59 43.78 -4.03 -9.96
C ASN A 59 42.94 -3.16 -9.03
N ALA A 60 43.56 -2.47 -8.07
CA ALA A 60 42.87 -1.53 -7.19
C ALA A 60 42.25 -0.35 -7.95
N GLN A 61 42.97 0.21 -8.94
CA GLN A 61 42.45 1.27 -9.81
C GLN A 61 41.24 0.78 -10.63
N ALA A 62 41.37 -0.37 -11.30
CA ALA A 62 40.28 -0.94 -12.10
C ALA A 62 39.05 -1.30 -11.24
N PHE A 63 39.25 -1.65 -9.97
CA PHE A 63 38.18 -1.92 -9.02
C PHE A 63 37.47 -0.65 -8.55
N ALA A 64 38.21 0.42 -8.26
CA ALA A 64 37.64 1.72 -7.92
C ALA A 64 36.82 2.30 -9.09
N ASP A 65 37.37 2.25 -10.30
CA ASP A 65 36.67 2.68 -11.53
C ASP A 65 35.37 1.89 -11.75
N ALA A 66 35.38 0.58 -11.46
CA ALA A 66 34.19 -0.26 -11.55
C ALA A 66 33.11 0.17 -10.55
N GLN A 67 33.48 0.47 -9.30
CA GLN A 67 32.51 0.94 -8.28
C GLN A 67 31.88 2.27 -8.66
N ASP A 68 32.69 3.24 -9.10
CA ASP A 68 32.20 4.56 -9.48
C ASP A 68 31.26 4.48 -10.69
N LYS A 69 31.62 3.67 -11.71
CA LYS A 69 30.73 3.43 -12.85
C LYS A 69 29.44 2.74 -12.45
N ALA A 70 29.52 1.74 -11.59
CA ALA A 70 28.33 1.04 -11.13
C ALA A 70 27.38 1.99 -10.38
N ARG A 71 27.89 2.85 -9.50
CA ARG A 71 27.11 3.87 -8.80
C ARG A 71 26.42 4.82 -9.77
N ILE A 72 27.16 5.38 -10.73
CA ILE A 72 26.61 6.30 -11.74
C ILE A 72 25.51 5.61 -12.57
N LEU A 73 25.74 4.37 -13.00
CA LEU A 73 24.77 3.60 -13.79
C LEU A 73 23.50 3.30 -12.99
N THR A 74 23.64 2.83 -11.77
CA THR A 74 22.51 2.52 -10.89
C THR A 74 21.71 3.78 -10.54
N GLU A 75 22.37 4.91 -10.27
CA GLU A 75 21.69 6.21 -10.05
C GLU A 75 20.96 6.68 -11.31
N ARG A 76 21.57 6.53 -12.48
CA ARG A 76 20.95 6.90 -13.76
C ARG A 76 19.71 6.06 -14.04
N ILE A 77 19.81 4.73 -13.93
CA ILE A 77 18.66 3.83 -14.12
C ILE A 77 17.57 4.19 -13.12
N SER A 78 17.91 4.35 -11.84
CA SER A 78 16.95 4.72 -10.79
C SER A 78 16.24 6.05 -11.09
N ARG A 79 16.98 7.04 -11.62
CA ARG A 79 16.42 8.34 -12.02
C ARG A 79 15.52 8.23 -13.25
N GLU A 80 15.92 7.47 -14.26
CA GLU A 80 15.11 7.25 -15.47
C GLU A 80 13.82 6.49 -15.13
N VAL A 81 13.89 5.48 -14.25
CA VAL A 81 12.74 4.74 -13.74
C VAL A 81 11.81 5.64 -12.92
N GLY A 82 12.34 6.46 -12.01
CA GLY A 82 11.54 7.37 -11.18
C GLY A 82 10.92 8.54 -11.95
N ASN A 83 11.45 8.86 -13.13
CA ASN A 83 10.93 9.87 -14.04
C ASN A 83 10.01 9.32 -15.13
N ALA A 84 9.97 8.00 -15.36
CA ALA A 84 9.12 7.39 -16.36
C ALA A 84 7.62 7.56 -16.00
N ILE A 85 6.78 7.76 -17.02
CA ILE A 85 5.31 7.79 -16.87
C ILE A 85 4.78 6.40 -16.55
N SER A 86 5.30 5.41 -17.26
CA SER A 86 4.92 4.02 -17.10
C SER A 86 6.14 3.15 -17.34
N VAL A 87 6.17 2.03 -16.62
CA VAL A 87 7.15 0.97 -16.79
C VAL A 87 6.39 -0.26 -17.21
N ARG A 88 6.75 -0.78 -18.38
CA ARG A 88 6.10 -1.96 -18.92
C ARG A 88 6.65 -3.18 -18.18
N GLY A 89 5.89 -3.66 -17.19
CA GLY A 89 5.98 -5.04 -16.75
C GLY A 89 5.51 -5.91 -17.91
N GLY A 90 6.29 -6.94 -18.25
CA GLY A 90 5.98 -7.83 -19.37
C GLY A 90 4.52 -8.30 -19.37
N SER A 91 3.93 -8.45 -20.55
CA SER A 91 2.51 -8.81 -20.66
C SER A 91 2.16 -10.06 -19.85
N SER A 92 0.98 -10.08 -19.22
CA SER A 92 0.41 -11.27 -18.57
C SER A 92 0.04 -12.37 -19.58
N THR A 93 0.11 -12.06 -20.88
CA THR A 93 -0.07 -13.03 -21.94
C THR A 93 1.26 -13.73 -22.18
N PRO A 94 1.35 -15.03 -21.87
CA PRO A 94 2.56 -15.79 -22.08
C PRO A 94 3.00 -15.73 -23.55
N THR A 95 4.15 -15.12 -23.84
CA THR A 95 4.75 -15.28 -25.18
C THR A 95 5.20 -16.72 -25.30
N LYS A 96 4.43 -17.55 -26.03
CA LYS A 96 4.79 -18.94 -26.27
C LYS A 96 6.11 -18.97 -27.05
N ILE A 97 7.17 -19.44 -26.42
CA ILE A 97 8.38 -19.84 -27.14
C ILE A 97 8.07 -21.20 -27.77
N ASN A 98 7.67 -21.20 -29.04
CA ASN A 98 7.63 -22.44 -29.83
C ASN A 98 9.06 -22.79 -30.28
N VAL A 99 9.98 -23.03 -29.35
CA VAL A 99 11.35 -23.47 -29.71
C VAL A 99 11.77 -24.65 -28.86
N THR A 100 11.87 -25.79 -29.54
CA THR A 100 12.13 -27.15 -29.02
C THR A 100 13.48 -27.33 -28.31
N ASN A 101 14.29 -26.27 -28.10
CA ASN A 101 15.67 -26.35 -27.60
C ASN A 101 16.07 -25.23 -26.61
N VAL A 102 15.13 -24.56 -25.95
CA VAL A 102 15.44 -23.56 -24.90
C VAL A 102 15.34 -24.20 -23.53
N THR A 103 16.39 -24.08 -22.72
CA THR A 103 16.33 -24.53 -21.31
C THR A 103 15.93 -23.38 -20.40
N VAL A 104 14.83 -23.57 -19.67
CA VAL A 104 14.23 -22.57 -18.79
C VAL A 104 14.69 -22.82 -17.34
N PRO A 105 15.14 -21.79 -16.58
CA PRO A 105 15.53 -21.94 -15.19
C PRO A 105 14.41 -22.50 -14.30
N ALA A 106 14.78 -23.27 -13.27
CA ALA A 106 13.83 -23.84 -12.30
C ALA A 106 12.92 -22.76 -11.68
N GLY A 107 11.60 -22.94 -11.77
CA GLY A 107 10.58 -21.99 -11.29
C GLY A 107 9.85 -21.20 -12.38
N TYR A 108 10.20 -21.39 -13.66
CA TYR A 108 9.53 -20.76 -14.80
C TYR A 108 9.00 -21.82 -15.78
N ASN A 109 7.84 -21.56 -16.39
CA ASN A 109 7.22 -22.46 -17.38
C ASN A 109 7.65 -22.05 -18.80
N ASP A 110 7.97 -23.02 -19.67
CA ASP A 110 8.32 -22.80 -21.10
C ASP A 110 7.20 -22.12 -21.90
N THR A 111 5.97 -22.25 -21.40
CA THR A 111 4.80 -21.56 -21.97
C THR A 111 4.65 -20.13 -21.49
N ALA A 112 5.33 -19.68 -20.43
CA ALA A 112 5.12 -18.38 -19.78
C ALA A 112 6.39 -17.77 -19.17
N LEU A 113 7.21 -17.14 -20.02
CA LEU A 113 8.27 -16.26 -19.55
C LEU A 113 7.73 -14.88 -19.17
N PRO A 114 8.24 -14.26 -18.09
CA PRO A 114 8.02 -12.84 -17.84
C PRO A 114 8.52 -12.03 -19.04
N GLY A 115 7.75 -11.07 -19.55
CA GLY A 115 8.17 -10.23 -20.67
C GLY A 115 9.40 -9.33 -20.38
N THR A 116 9.95 -9.35 -19.16
CA THR A 116 11.24 -8.77 -18.77
C THR A 116 12.44 -9.72 -19.01
N SER A 117 12.20 -10.91 -19.54
CA SER A 117 13.24 -11.93 -19.79
C SER A 117 13.87 -11.79 -21.18
N LEU A 118 15.12 -12.24 -21.32
CA LEU A 118 15.83 -12.32 -22.59
C LEU A 118 16.40 -13.72 -22.78
N ILE A 119 16.71 -14.07 -24.03
CA ILE A 119 17.48 -15.27 -24.34
C ILE A 119 18.95 -14.90 -24.55
N ALA A 120 19.85 -15.77 -24.13
CA ALA A 120 21.28 -15.70 -24.36
C ALA A 120 21.75 -16.93 -25.14
N ARG A 121 22.65 -16.73 -26.10
CA ARG A 121 23.35 -17.76 -26.87
C ARG A 121 24.73 -18.01 -26.28
N LEU A 122 24.92 -19.20 -25.72
CA LEU A 122 26.14 -19.61 -25.04
C LEU A 122 26.63 -20.93 -25.63
N PRO A 123 27.92 -21.24 -25.52
CA PRO A 123 28.39 -22.57 -25.87
C PRO A 123 27.97 -23.60 -24.82
N GLY A 124 27.41 -24.71 -25.31
CA GLY A 124 27.05 -25.89 -24.54
C GLY A 124 28.26 -26.72 -24.15
N LYS A 125 28.02 -27.81 -23.42
CA LYS A 125 29.07 -28.75 -23.00
C LYS A 125 29.77 -29.42 -24.20
N ASP A 126 29.04 -29.62 -25.29
CA ASP A 126 29.51 -30.15 -26.57
C ASP A 126 30.22 -29.11 -27.46
N GLY A 127 30.25 -27.84 -27.04
CA GLY A 127 30.79 -26.72 -27.82
C GLY A 127 29.85 -26.17 -28.90
N ASN A 128 28.64 -26.72 -29.06
CA ASN A 128 27.63 -26.14 -29.93
C ASN A 128 26.94 -24.97 -29.22
N VAL A 129 26.41 -24.02 -29.99
CA VAL A 129 25.67 -22.88 -29.41
C VAL A 129 24.31 -23.36 -28.91
N VAL A 130 23.99 -23.05 -27.65
CA VAL A 130 22.74 -23.35 -26.96
C VAL A 130 22.10 -22.06 -26.45
N GLU A 131 20.78 -22.06 -26.36
CA GLU A 131 19.99 -20.90 -25.90
C GLU A 131 19.50 -21.11 -24.46
N THR A 132 19.70 -20.10 -23.62
CA THR A 132 19.30 -20.09 -22.21
C THR A 132 18.55 -18.81 -21.85
N VAL A 133 17.61 -18.88 -20.90
CA VAL A 133 16.80 -17.74 -20.49
C VAL A 133 17.49 -16.96 -19.36
N LEU A 134 17.58 -15.65 -19.55
CA LEU A 134 17.96 -14.66 -18.55
C LEU A 134 16.69 -13.96 -18.02
N PRO A 135 16.23 -14.29 -16.79
CA PRO A 135 15.05 -13.64 -16.23
C PRO A 135 15.35 -12.20 -15.81
N ASN A 136 14.38 -11.30 -15.96
CA ASN A 136 14.45 -9.90 -15.49
C ASN A 136 15.64 -9.08 -16.03
N SER A 137 16.16 -9.42 -17.21
CA SER A 137 17.31 -8.76 -17.83
C SER A 137 16.93 -7.65 -18.83
N LYS A 138 15.64 -7.39 -19.02
CA LYS A 138 15.08 -6.31 -19.87
C LYS A 138 14.14 -5.42 -19.06
N LEU A 139 14.19 -4.12 -19.33
CA LEU A 139 13.32 -3.11 -18.74
C LEU A 139 12.90 -2.08 -19.80
N ASP A 140 11.60 -1.88 -19.93
CA ASP A 140 11.00 -0.93 -20.87
C ASP A 140 10.31 0.21 -20.14
N LEU A 141 10.74 1.44 -20.44
CA LEU A 141 10.28 2.67 -19.83
C LEU A 141 9.59 3.55 -20.89
N ILE A 142 8.45 4.13 -20.52
CA ILE A 142 7.81 5.18 -21.29
C ILE A 142 8.18 6.51 -20.62
N PRO A 143 9.08 7.31 -21.21
CA PRO A 143 9.43 8.62 -20.66
C PRO A 143 8.26 9.60 -20.81
N PRO A 144 8.27 10.69 -20.03
CA PRO A 144 7.29 11.75 -20.17
C PRO A 144 7.38 12.47 -21.52
N ALA A 145 6.23 12.89 -22.05
CA ALA A 145 6.22 13.80 -23.19
C ALA A 145 6.99 15.07 -22.82
N THR A 146 7.90 15.47 -23.70
CA THR A 146 8.66 16.72 -23.55
C THR A 146 8.22 17.63 -24.69
N GLY A 147 7.53 18.73 -24.38
CA GLY A 147 7.05 19.73 -25.36
C GLY A 147 5.66 19.48 -25.97
N ASP A 148 5.15 20.49 -26.67
CA ASP A 148 3.83 20.48 -27.32
C ASP A 148 3.87 19.66 -28.64
N PRO A 149 2.98 18.67 -28.86
CA PRO A 149 2.93 17.91 -30.12
C PRO A 149 2.44 18.75 -31.31
N THR A 150 2.02 19.99 -31.10
CA THR A 150 1.52 20.88 -32.15
C THR A 150 2.61 21.16 -33.19
N ARG A 151 2.42 20.59 -34.38
CA ARG A 151 3.21 20.90 -35.57
C ARG A 151 2.64 22.16 -36.21
N GLY A 152 3.50 23.06 -36.66
CA GLY A 152 3.04 24.20 -37.43
C GLY A 152 2.62 23.81 -38.87
N PRO A 153 2.18 24.79 -39.68
CA PRO A 153 1.69 24.59 -41.05
C PRO A 153 2.63 23.81 -41.97
N ASN A 154 3.95 23.85 -41.73
CA ASN A 154 4.96 23.15 -42.55
C ASN A 154 5.43 21.82 -41.93
N GLY A 155 4.80 21.37 -40.85
CA GLY A 155 5.04 20.05 -40.24
C GLY A 155 6.24 19.96 -39.30
N ALA A 156 6.97 21.05 -39.10
CA ALA A 156 8.07 21.17 -38.12
C ALA A 156 7.54 21.44 -36.70
N PHE A 157 8.34 21.11 -35.68
CA PHE A 157 7.99 21.41 -34.28
C PHE A 157 8.19 22.90 -34.00
N ILE A 158 7.30 23.47 -33.19
CA ILE A 158 7.38 24.87 -32.75
C ILE A 158 8.36 24.96 -31.57
N ASP A 159 9.39 25.79 -31.69
CA ASP A 159 10.32 26.05 -30.59
C ASP A 159 9.64 26.92 -29.50
N PRO A 160 9.54 26.44 -28.25
CA PRO A 160 8.86 27.17 -27.17
C PRO A 160 9.55 28.48 -26.79
N SER A 161 10.83 28.66 -27.11
CA SER A 161 11.60 29.87 -26.77
C SER A 161 11.48 30.98 -27.81
N THR A 162 11.10 30.64 -29.04
CA THR A 162 11.01 31.60 -30.15
C THR A 162 9.61 31.66 -30.78
N GLY A 163 8.73 30.71 -30.47
CA GLY A 163 7.35 30.65 -30.99
C GLY A 163 7.25 30.40 -32.49
N LYS A 164 8.35 30.01 -33.14
CA LYS A 164 8.44 29.75 -34.58
C LYS A 164 8.69 28.28 -34.86
N GLU A 165 8.32 27.84 -36.06
CA GLU A 165 8.68 26.52 -36.57
C GLU A 165 10.20 26.42 -36.71
N ASP A 166 10.81 25.40 -36.07
CA ASP A 166 12.22 25.07 -36.24
C ASP A 166 12.35 23.66 -36.84
N PRO A 167 12.79 23.54 -38.11
CA PRO A 167 12.93 22.26 -38.80
C PRO A 167 14.12 21.42 -38.29
N THR A 168 15.00 21.98 -37.46
CA THR A 168 16.13 21.26 -36.86
C THR A 168 15.76 20.53 -35.56
N LEU A 169 14.61 20.87 -34.97
CA LEU A 169 14.04 20.13 -33.85
C LEU A 169 13.52 18.78 -34.36
N THR A 170 14.22 17.70 -34.02
CA THR A 170 13.76 16.32 -34.25
C THR A 170 12.79 15.84 -33.18
N ARG A 171 12.62 16.63 -32.10
CA ARG A 171 11.80 16.32 -30.92
C ARG A 171 11.19 17.62 -30.37
N PRO A 172 9.96 17.59 -29.84
CA PRO A 172 9.38 18.74 -29.17
C PRO A 172 10.18 19.09 -27.90
N LYS A 173 10.29 20.39 -27.59
CA LYS A 173 11.03 20.92 -26.45
C LYS A 173 10.04 21.68 -25.55
N GLY A 174 10.08 21.40 -24.25
CA GLY A 174 9.53 22.21 -23.16
C GLY A 174 8.06 22.68 -23.24
N ASP A 175 7.14 21.92 -22.64
CA ASP A 175 6.03 22.46 -21.82
C ASP A 175 5.58 21.35 -20.85
N ILE A 176 5.31 21.71 -19.59
CA ILE A 176 4.78 20.80 -18.56
C ILE A 176 3.27 21.04 -18.53
N ARG A 177 2.53 20.28 -19.33
CA ARG A 177 1.07 20.24 -19.19
C ARG A 177 0.69 19.05 -18.32
N LEU A 178 0.10 19.35 -17.17
CA LEU A 178 -0.60 18.38 -16.33
C LEU A 178 -1.98 18.13 -16.94
N PRO A 179 -2.43 16.87 -17.07
CA PRO A 179 -1.75 15.62 -16.72
C PRO A 179 -0.64 15.24 -17.73
N VAL A 180 0.49 14.72 -17.22
CA VAL A 180 1.70 14.42 -18.02
C VAL A 180 1.37 13.38 -19.10
N ALA A 181 1.31 13.80 -20.36
CA ALA A 181 1.00 12.92 -21.48
C ALA A 181 2.13 11.90 -21.75
N PRO A 182 1.83 10.66 -22.17
CA PRO A 182 2.82 9.65 -22.56
C PRO A 182 3.75 10.16 -23.67
N GLY A 183 5.06 9.98 -23.50
CA GLY A 183 6.02 10.26 -24.57
C GLY A 183 5.85 9.31 -25.75
N ALA A 184 6.16 9.77 -26.96
CA ALA A 184 6.07 8.96 -28.19
C ALA A 184 7.25 7.98 -28.40
N THR A 185 8.05 7.73 -27.36
CA THR A 185 9.25 6.87 -27.42
C THR A 185 9.23 5.83 -26.30
N VAL A 186 10.00 4.76 -26.48
CA VAL A 186 10.28 3.75 -25.45
C VAL A 186 11.78 3.73 -25.21
N VAL A 187 12.18 3.84 -23.94
CA VAL A 187 13.57 3.64 -23.50
C VAL A 187 13.69 2.20 -23.00
N ARG A 188 14.56 1.41 -23.64
CA ARG A 188 14.82 0.01 -23.31
C ARG A 188 16.21 -0.15 -22.72
N TRP A 189 16.28 -0.72 -21.52
CA TRP A 189 17.49 -1.20 -20.87
C TRP A 189 17.54 -2.72 -20.99
N PHE A 190 18.64 -3.28 -21.47
CA PHE A 190 18.72 -4.72 -21.71
C PHE A 190 20.16 -5.24 -21.71
N ILE A 191 20.32 -6.54 -21.43
CA ILE A 191 21.58 -7.26 -21.61
C ILE A 191 21.62 -7.85 -23.02
N GLY A 192 22.70 -7.62 -23.76
CA GLY A 192 22.89 -8.19 -25.09
C GLY A 192 24.37 -8.39 -25.42
N LEU A 193 24.67 -9.19 -26.45
CA LEU A 193 26.05 -9.35 -26.90
C LEU A 193 26.64 -8.02 -27.39
N LYS A 194 27.96 -7.84 -27.20
CA LYS A 194 28.69 -6.69 -27.75
C LYS A 194 28.58 -6.66 -29.28
N ASP A 195 28.68 -7.81 -29.92
CA ASP A 195 28.36 -8.00 -31.33
C ASP A 195 27.41 -9.21 -31.48
N PRO A 196 26.13 -8.99 -31.83
CA PRO A 196 25.16 -10.07 -32.02
C PRO A 196 25.47 -10.94 -33.26
N ASN A 197 26.39 -10.52 -34.14
CA ASN A 197 26.83 -11.29 -35.31
C ASN A 197 27.91 -12.33 -34.98
N ARG A 198 28.44 -12.30 -33.76
CA ARG A 198 29.51 -13.18 -33.32
C ARG A 198 29.04 -14.01 -32.14
N VAL A 199 29.55 -15.23 -32.05
CA VAL A 199 29.27 -16.10 -30.89
C VAL A 199 29.89 -15.48 -29.64
N TYR A 200 29.28 -15.74 -28.48
CA TYR A 200 29.86 -15.38 -27.18
C TYR A 200 31.27 -15.95 -27.05
N ASN A 201 32.21 -15.10 -26.66
CA ASN A 201 33.61 -15.49 -26.46
C ASN A 201 34.19 -14.78 -25.24
N GLU A 202 34.49 -15.56 -24.20
CA GLU A 202 35.14 -15.12 -22.97
C GLU A 202 36.58 -15.68 -22.89
N PRO A 203 37.61 -14.91 -23.28
CA PRO A 203 38.98 -15.39 -23.27
C PRO A 203 39.61 -15.46 -21.87
N TYR A 204 38.92 -14.97 -20.83
CA TYR A 204 39.51 -14.68 -19.52
C TYR A 204 39.44 -15.84 -18.50
N THR A 205 38.32 -16.59 -18.44
CA THR A 205 38.14 -17.65 -17.42
C THR A 205 38.23 -19.06 -17.97
N GLY A 206 37.99 -19.27 -19.27
CA GLY A 206 38.02 -20.61 -19.85
C GLY A 206 36.82 -21.51 -19.51
N ILE A 207 35.87 -21.04 -18.71
CA ILE A 207 34.82 -21.88 -18.11
C ILE A 207 33.74 -22.25 -19.12
N LEU A 208 33.39 -21.33 -20.03
CA LEU A 208 32.39 -21.51 -21.07
C LEU A 208 33.03 -21.44 -22.48
N GLN A 209 34.23 -21.98 -22.71
CA GLN A 209 34.91 -21.79 -24.01
C GLN A 209 34.56 -22.83 -25.07
N VAL A 210 34.16 -22.34 -26.25
CA VAL A 210 34.58 -22.92 -27.54
C VAL A 210 35.96 -22.36 -27.83
N ARG A 211 36.99 -23.20 -27.95
CA ARG A 211 38.38 -22.77 -28.17
C ARG A 211 38.52 -22.08 -29.53
N THR A 212 38.23 -20.78 -29.60
CA THR A 212 38.57 -19.92 -30.73
C THR A 212 39.42 -18.76 -30.21
N GLY A 213 40.62 -18.58 -30.77
CA GLY A 213 41.55 -17.49 -30.41
C GLY A 213 41.11 -16.10 -30.89
N GLY A 214 39.80 -15.87 -31.03
CA GLY A 214 39.22 -14.64 -31.58
C GLY A 214 39.08 -13.52 -30.55
N ALA A 215 38.74 -12.32 -31.02
CA ALA A 215 38.47 -11.16 -30.15
C ALA A 215 37.30 -11.41 -29.18
N ASP A 216 37.27 -10.66 -28.08
CA ASP A 216 36.26 -10.81 -27.01
C ASP A 216 34.85 -10.37 -27.43
N ASN A 217 33.85 -11.17 -27.04
CA ASN A 217 32.44 -10.87 -27.30
C ASN A 217 31.60 -11.24 -26.07
N LEU A 218 31.53 -10.29 -25.12
CA LEU A 218 30.86 -10.45 -23.83
C LEU A 218 29.43 -9.91 -23.86
N TYR A 219 28.63 -10.30 -22.85
CA TYR A 219 27.32 -9.68 -22.63
C TYR A 219 27.50 -8.33 -21.94
N VAL A 220 26.92 -7.29 -22.53
CA VAL A 220 27.03 -5.90 -22.05
C VAL A 220 25.65 -5.31 -21.79
N LEU A 221 25.60 -4.33 -20.88
CA LEU A 221 24.38 -3.56 -20.61
C LEU A 221 24.23 -2.49 -21.69
N ARG A 222 23.09 -2.53 -22.39
CA ARG A 222 22.71 -1.59 -23.45
C ARG A 222 21.54 -0.73 -23.03
N ARG A 223 21.53 0.51 -23.53
CA ARG A 223 20.41 1.43 -23.47
C ARG A 223 20.05 1.86 -24.88
N ALA A 224 18.80 1.69 -25.28
CA ALA A 224 18.27 2.14 -26.56
C ALA A 224 17.01 2.98 -26.35
N GLU A 225 16.77 3.94 -27.23
CA GLU A 225 15.56 4.76 -27.22
C GLU A 225 14.98 4.81 -28.62
N VAL A 226 13.77 4.27 -28.79
CA VAL A 226 13.14 4.07 -30.10
C VAL A 226 11.72 4.61 -30.10
N GLN A 227 11.20 4.97 -31.28
CA GLN A 227 9.79 5.29 -31.47
C GLN A 227 9.04 4.01 -31.85
N PRO A 228 8.10 3.52 -31.02
CA PRO A 228 7.33 2.32 -31.33
C PRO A 228 6.39 2.51 -32.50
N PHE A 229 5.84 3.72 -32.68
CA PHE A 229 4.95 4.07 -33.78
C PHE A 229 5.54 5.21 -34.61
N VAL A 230 5.41 5.11 -35.94
CA VAL A 230 5.80 6.12 -36.91
C VAL A 230 4.62 6.47 -37.80
N TYR A 231 4.57 7.70 -38.28
CA TYR A 231 3.54 8.14 -39.21
C TYR A 231 3.95 7.77 -40.63
N ARG A 232 3.28 6.79 -41.23
CA ARG A 232 3.60 6.27 -42.58
C ARG A 232 2.34 5.96 -43.38
N THR A 233 2.52 5.86 -44.70
CA THR A 233 1.45 5.47 -45.63
C THR A 233 1.08 4.00 -45.44
N LEU A 234 -0.21 3.66 -45.57
CA LEU A 234 -0.72 2.30 -45.59
C LEU A 234 0.05 1.39 -46.57
N LYS A 235 0.13 0.11 -46.22
CA LYS A 235 0.34 -0.95 -47.22
C LYS A 235 -0.83 -0.84 -48.18
N THR A 236 -0.56 -0.71 -49.48
CA THR A 236 -1.57 -0.44 -50.50
C THR A 236 -2.76 -1.38 -50.34
N ASP A 237 -3.93 -0.87 -49.95
CA ASP A 237 -5.18 -1.62 -50.01
C ASP A 237 -5.46 -1.97 -51.49
N ALA A 238 -6.31 -2.98 -51.76
CA ALA A 238 -6.64 -3.42 -53.11
C ALA A 238 -7.11 -2.28 -54.05
N ASP A 239 -7.56 -1.16 -53.49
CA ASP A 239 -8.04 0.05 -54.18
C ASP A 239 -6.99 1.18 -54.32
N ASN A 240 -5.71 0.91 -54.05
CA ASN A 240 -4.57 1.80 -54.35
C ASN A 240 -4.66 3.23 -53.75
N THR A 241 -5.41 3.41 -52.66
CA THR A 241 -5.61 4.73 -52.02
C THR A 241 -4.70 4.89 -50.80
N ALA A 242 -3.67 5.72 -50.93
CA ALA A 242 -2.63 5.92 -49.92
C ALA A 242 -3.07 6.82 -48.75
N THR A 243 -3.63 6.26 -47.67
CA THR A 243 -3.91 7.01 -46.43
C THR A 243 -2.70 6.96 -45.48
N ARG A 244 -2.34 8.07 -44.83
CA ARG A 244 -1.26 8.12 -43.81
C ARG A 244 -1.82 7.95 -42.40
N ALA A 245 -1.25 7.06 -41.61
CA ALA A 245 -1.67 6.78 -40.24
C ALA A 245 -0.48 6.50 -39.32
N TRP A 246 -0.70 6.53 -38.00
CA TRP A 246 0.26 6.04 -37.01
C TRP A 246 0.29 4.51 -37.04
N ARG A 247 1.47 3.94 -37.27
CA ARG A 247 1.69 2.50 -37.49
C ARG A 247 2.96 2.02 -36.78
N PRO A 248 3.08 0.73 -36.42
CA PRO A 248 4.29 0.16 -35.86
C PRO A 248 5.55 0.50 -36.67
N ASN A 249 6.63 0.79 -35.96
CA ASN A 249 7.91 1.07 -36.58
C ASN A 249 8.62 -0.23 -36.98
N LEU A 250 8.47 -0.62 -38.24
CA LEU A 250 9.03 -1.88 -38.77
C LEU A 250 10.56 -1.97 -38.74
N ALA A 251 11.26 -0.85 -38.57
CA ALA A 251 12.71 -0.87 -38.39
C ALA A 251 13.12 -1.58 -37.09
N TYR A 252 12.24 -1.60 -36.07
CA TYR A 252 12.54 -2.14 -34.74
C TYR A 252 11.54 -3.21 -34.26
N PHE A 253 10.30 -3.19 -34.75
CA PHE A 253 9.22 -4.04 -34.28
C PHE A 253 8.51 -4.74 -35.45
N ARG A 254 7.89 -5.89 -35.19
CA ARG A 254 7.00 -6.57 -36.11
C ARG A 254 5.56 -6.14 -35.87
N SER A 255 4.84 -5.91 -36.96
CA SER A 255 3.39 -5.66 -36.96
C SER A 255 2.58 -6.95 -37.01
N ASP A 256 1.28 -6.85 -36.77
CA ASP A 256 0.29 -7.94 -36.94
C ASP A 256 0.03 -8.38 -38.40
N ASP A 257 0.80 -7.84 -39.36
CA ASP A 257 0.85 -8.12 -40.81
C ASP A 257 -0.46 -7.89 -41.59
N GLU A 258 -1.62 -8.10 -40.96
CA GLU A 258 -2.98 -8.00 -41.50
C GLU A 258 -3.52 -6.56 -41.43
N THR A 259 -3.44 -5.90 -40.27
CA THR A 259 -3.96 -4.53 -40.11
C THR A 259 -2.87 -3.46 -40.00
N ASP A 260 -1.62 -3.88 -39.74
CA ASP A 260 -0.48 -3.01 -39.43
C ASP A 260 -0.78 -2.01 -38.30
N THR A 261 -1.68 -2.35 -37.37
CA THR A 261 -2.10 -1.42 -36.30
C THR A 261 -1.44 -1.72 -34.97
N GLN A 262 -0.92 -2.94 -34.78
CA GLN A 262 -0.43 -3.43 -33.50
C GLN A 262 0.99 -3.96 -33.59
N ILE A 263 1.77 -3.75 -32.52
CA ILE A 263 3.08 -4.36 -32.34
C ILE A 263 2.89 -5.73 -31.69
N ILE A 264 3.34 -6.79 -32.34
CA ILE A 264 3.16 -8.17 -31.84
C ILE A 264 4.39 -8.73 -31.10
N ASP A 265 5.58 -8.16 -31.34
CA ASP A 265 6.86 -8.67 -30.83
C ASP A 265 7.51 -7.73 -29.81
N MET A 266 6.75 -6.83 -29.19
CA MET A 266 7.28 -5.89 -28.20
C MET A 266 8.03 -6.61 -27.07
N ASP A 267 7.49 -7.75 -26.62
CA ASP A 267 8.02 -8.55 -25.53
C ASP A 267 8.88 -9.74 -26.01
N ASP A 268 9.29 -9.80 -27.28
CA ASP A 268 10.09 -10.90 -27.82
C ASP A 268 11.42 -11.07 -27.04
N PRO A 269 11.63 -12.22 -26.36
CA PRO A 269 12.87 -12.49 -25.63
C PRO A 269 14.08 -12.70 -26.55
N ARG A 270 13.86 -12.91 -27.87
CA ARG A 270 14.90 -13.10 -28.90
C ARG A 270 15.14 -11.86 -29.77
N PHE A 271 14.57 -10.70 -29.41
CA PHE A 271 14.60 -9.52 -30.29
C PHE A 271 16.02 -9.06 -30.69
N PHE A 272 17.03 -9.37 -29.87
CA PHE A 272 18.43 -8.98 -30.10
C PHE A 272 19.33 -10.16 -30.52
N ILE A 273 18.72 -11.19 -31.12
CA ILE A 273 19.39 -12.39 -31.61
C ILE A 273 19.00 -12.61 -33.07
N LYS A 274 20.00 -12.84 -33.93
CA LYS A 274 19.79 -13.16 -35.34
C LYS A 274 19.31 -14.60 -35.53
N ASP A 275 18.32 -14.83 -36.39
CA ASP A 275 17.88 -16.17 -36.71
C ASP A 275 18.77 -16.79 -37.78
N GLU A 276 19.08 -18.08 -37.62
CA GLU A 276 19.90 -18.86 -38.53
C GLU A 276 19.07 -20.05 -39.06
N GLY A 277 18.51 -19.92 -40.26
CA GLY A 277 18.31 -21.06 -41.15
C GLY A 277 16.94 -21.76 -41.18
N GLN A 278 15.81 -21.06 -41.02
CA GLN A 278 14.50 -21.70 -41.30
C GLN A 278 13.70 -21.06 -42.43
N ASN A 279 13.79 -19.74 -42.65
CA ASN A 279 13.16 -19.09 -43.80
C ASN A 279 13.92 -17.81 -44.18
N PRO A 280 14.60 -17.77 -45.35
CA PRO A 280 15.53 -16.70 -45.69
C PRO A 280 14.91 -15.30 -45.71
N ASP A 281 13.63 -15.17 -46.07
CA ASP A 281 12.96 -13.87 -46.18
C ASP A 281 12.55 -13.30 -44.80
N SER A 282 12.01 -14.14 -43.91
CA SER A 282 11.67 -13.73 -42.54
C SER A 282 12.90 -13.53 -41.67
N ASP A 283 13.94 -14.35 -41.88
CA ASP A 283 15.21 -14.28 -41.18
C ASP A 283 15.94 -12.98 -41.58
N ALA A 284 15.91 -12.59 -42.87
CA ALA A 284 16.48 -11.32 -43.34
C ALA A 284 15.83 -10.10 -42.67
N GLN A 285 14.49 -10.05 -42.60
CA GLN A 285 13.77 -8.95 -41.95
C GLN A 285 14.07 -8.86 -40.44
N LYS A 286 14.16 -10.00 -39.75
CA LYS A 286 14.54 -10.01 -38.33
C LYS A 286 15.98 -9.57 -38.13
N ASN A 287 16.89 -10.05 -38.97
CA ASN A 287 18.31 -9.71 -38.90
C ASN A 287 18.54 -8.21 -39.15
N GLU A 288 17.79 -7.61 -40.07
CA GLU A 288 17.76 -6.16 -40.29
C GLU A 288 17.26 -5.40 -39.05
N ARG A 289 16.19 -5.88 -38.39
CA ARG A 289 15.73 -5.30 -37.11
C ARG A 289 16.82 -5.38 -36.04
N VAL A 290 17.52 -6.51 -35.92
CA VAL A 290 18.63 -6.67 -34.96
C VAL A 290 19.75 -5.66 -35.25
N ASP A 291 20.10 -5.44 -36.52
CA ASP A 291 21.11 -4.46 -36.92
C ASP A 291 20.66 -3.02 -36.64
N ASN A 292 19.38 -2.70 -36.86
CA ASN A 292 18.81 -1.41 -36.48
C ASN A 292 18.85 -1.18 -34.96
N TRP A 293 18.51 -2.21 -34.17
CA TRP A 293 18.65 -2.17 -32.72
C TRP A 293 20.11 -1.99 -32.29
N LEU A 294 21.05 -2.66 -32.95
CA LEU A 294 22.49 -2.54 -32.68
C LEU A 294 22.98 -1.11 -32.97
N ALA A 295 22.56 -0.52 -34.10
CA ALA A 295 22.90 0.85 -34.48
C ALA A 295 22.34 1.89 -33.51
N LYS A 296 21.18 1.62 -32.89
CA LYS A 296 20.53 2.54 -31.95
C LYS A 296 20.98 2.36 -30.50
N ALA A 297 21.42 1.17 -30.12
CA ALA A 297 21.74 0.82 -28.74
C ALA A 297 23.15 1.28 -28.34
N VAL A 298 23.25 2.09 -27.30
CA VAL A 298 24.52 2.55 -26.74
C VAL A 298 24.93 1.62 -25.60
N ILE A 299 26.16 1.11 -25.65
CA ILE A 299 26.72 0.30 -24.57
C ILE A 299 27.02 1.22 -23.37
N GLN A 300 26.49 0.87 -22.21
CA GLN A 300 26.66 1.67 -20.97
C GLN A 300 27.84 1.17 -20.11
N THR A 301 28.44 0.04 -20.49
CA THR A 301 29.48 -0.67 -19.76
C THR A 301 30.82 -0.74 -20.51
N GLU A 302 31.08 0.16 -21.48
CA GLU A 302 32.21 0.07 -22.43
C GLU A 302 33.62 0.14 -21.82
N VAL A 303 33.78 0.73 -20.63
CA VAL A 303 35.10 1.16 -20.13
C VAL A 303 35.95 -0.01 -19.60
N SER A 304 35.37 -1.18 -19.35
CA SER A 304 36.14 -2.35 -18.89
C SER A 304 35.51 -3.66 -19.36
N ARG A 305 36.29 -4.75 -19.25
CA ARG A 305 35.97 -6.12 -19.66
C ARG A 305 34.86 -6.70 -18.78
N TYR A 306 33.69 -6.08 -18.78
CA TYR A 306 32.56 -6.48 -17.96
C TYR A 306 31.72 -7.48 -18.72
N ASP A 307 31.51 -8.64 -18.10
CA ASP A 307 30.52 -9.60 -18.56
C ASP A 307 29.29 -9.51 -17.66
N MET A 308 28.12 -9.25 -18.24
CA MET A 308 26.85 -9.09 -17.52
C MET A 308 26.17 -10.44 -17.24
N ILE A 309 26.85 -11.56 -17.47
CA ILE A 309 26.40 -12.89 -17.10
C ILE A 309 27.45 -13.61 -16.24
N ARG A 310 26.99 -14.55 -15.41
CA ARG A 310 27.87 -15.43 -14.66
C ARG A 310 27.40 -16.88 -14.72
N PRO A 311 28.22 -17.82 -15.20
CA PRO A 311 27.94 -19.24 -15.03
C PRO A 311 27.94 -19.60 -13.55
N LEU A 312 26.98 -20.43 -13.14
CA LEU A 312 27.05 -21.11 -11.86
C LEU A 312 28.17 -22.13 -11.94
N THR A 313 29.03 -22.16 -10.92
CA THR A 313 30.19 -23.07 -10.91
C THR A 313 30.13 -23.99 -9.69
N ALA A 314 30.44 -25.26 -9.88
CA ALA A 314 30.59 -26.24 -8.80
C ALA A 314 31.98 -26.90 -8.90
N GLY A 315 32.73 -26.93 -7.80
CA GLY A 315 34.06 -27.56 -7.72
C GLY A 315 34.94 -27.02 -6.58
N PRO A 316 36.01 -27.73 -6.18
CA PRO A 316 36.96 -27.25 -5.19
C PRO A 316 37.67 -25.96 -5.66
N THR A 317 38.11 -25.14 -4.71
CA THR A 317 38.55 -23.73 -4.76
C THR A 317 39.69 -23.36 -5.74
N GLY A 318 40.05 -24.22 -6.69
CA GLY A 318 41.12 -23.97 -7.67
C GLY A 318 40.75 -24.20 -9.15
N LYS A 319 39.61 -24.85 -9.48
CA LYS A 319 39.15 -25.05 -10.87
C LYS A 319 37.62 -25.02 -10.96
N PRO A 320 37.00 -23.83 -11.04
CA PRO A 320 35.55 -23.73 -11.18
C PRO A 320 35.10 -24.35 -12.51
N VAL A 321 34.21 -25.35 -12.45
CA VAL A 321 33.57 -25.98 -13.62
C VAL A 321 32.14 -25.46 -13.71
N ALA A 322 31.66 -25.14 -14.91
CA ALA A 322 30.27 -24.73 -15.13
C ALA A 322 29.29 -25.84 -14.68
N THR A 323 28.25 -25.44 -13.98
CA THR A 323 27.11 -26.30 -13.64
C THR A 323 26.12 -26.29 -14.80
N TYR A 324 25.76 -27.46 -15.29
CA TYR A 324 24.80 -27.64 -16.40
C TYR A 324 23.41 -28.02 -15.86
N ASP A 325 22.37 -27.91 -16.69
CA ASP A 325 21.03 -28.31 -16.28
C ASP A 325 20.90 -29.83 -16.09
N VAL A 326 20.07 -30.22 -15.11
CA VAL A 326 19.80 -31.61 -14.74
C VAL A 326 18.87 -32.30 -15.74
N THR A 327 18.02 -31.52 -16.43
CA THR A 327 17.10 -32.00 -17.47
C THR A 327 17.73 -31.96 -18.86
N ASN A 328 18.57 -30.97 -19.15
CA ASN A 328 19.34 -30.88 -20.39
C ASN A 328 20.83 -30.69 -20.07
N THR A 329 21.57 -31.80 -20.03
CA THR A 329 22.98 -31.87 -19.59
C THR A 329 23.96 -31.07 -20.44
N ASN A 330 23.50 -30.48 -21.55
CA ASN A 330 24.32 -29.69 -22.47
C ASN A 330 24.24 -28.17 -22.20
N VAL A 331 23.23 -27.67 -21.49
CA VAL A 331 23.00 -26.23 -21.33
C VAL A 331 23.58 -25.69 -20.02
N PRO A 332 24.44 -24.65 -20.04
CA PRO A 332 25.04 -24.11 -18.83
C PRO A 332 24.02 -23.27 -18.03
N LYS A 333 24.04 -23.39 -16.69
CA LYS A 333 23.25 -22.53 -15.82
C LYS A 333 23.96 -21.18 -15.65
N VAL A 334 23.31 -20.10 -16.06
CA VAL A 334 23.83 -18.74 -15.94
C VAL A 334 22.88 -17.84 -15.15
N VAL A 335 23.43 -16.81 -14.52
CA VAL A 335 22.68 -15.79 -13.80
C VAL A 335 22.99 -14.43 -14.43
N PRO A 336 21.98 -13.61 -14.77
CA PRO A 336 22.21 -12.24 -15.21
C PRO A 336 22.69 -11.40 -14.04
N LEU A 337 23.71 -10.59 -14.29
CA LEU A 337 24.29 -9.70 -13.30
C LEU A 337 23.56 -8.36 -13.21
N VAL A 338 22.65 -8.07 -14.15
CA VAL A 338 21.65 -7.00 -14.02
C VAL A 338 20.27 -7.61 -13.90
N GLN A 339 19.52 -7.22 -12.88
CA GLN A 339 18.14 -7.67 -12.67
C GLN A 339 17.23 -6.50 -12.31
N PHE A 340 16.10 -6.43 -13.01
CA PHE A 340 15.01 -5.48 -12.78
C PHE A 340 13.83 -6.22 -12.15
N VAL A 341 13.73 -6.17 -10.82
CA VAL A 341 12.72 -6.93 -10.08
C VAL A 341 11.62 -5.98 -9.60
N PRO A 342 10.37 -6.12 -10.06
CA PRO A 342 9.25 -5.41 -9.46
C PRO A 342 9.00 -5.97 -8.05
N THR A 343 8.92 -5.09 -7.06
CA THR A 343 8.55 -5.44 -5.69
C THR A 343 7.23 -4.75 -5.34
N ARG A 344 6.20 -5.55 -5.03
CA ARG A 344 4.94 -5.06 -4.47
C ARG A 344 5.14 -4.79 -2.97
N VAL A 345 4.65 -3.66 -2.48
CA VAL A 345 4.57 -3.40 -1.04
C VAL A 345 3.18 -3.80 -0.59
N ALA A 346 3.03 -5.08 -0.22
CA ALA A 346 1.79 -5.62 0.30
C ALA A 346 1.66 -5.38 1.81
N ALA A 347 0.42 -5.18 2.27
CA ALA A 347 0.02 -5.20 3.68
C ALA A 347 0.76 -4.22 4.62
N ALA A 348 0.83 -2.94 4.25
CA ALA A 348 1.30 -1.94 5.20
C ALA A 348 0.27 -1.74 6.32
N PRO A 349 0.65 -1.88 7.60
CA PRO A 349 -0.27 -1.68 8.71
C PRO A 349 -0.66 -0.19 8.80
N ALA A 350 -1.92 0.08 9.12
CA ALA A 350 -2.37 1.42 9.45
C ALA A 350 -2.30 1.64 10.97
N ALA A 351 -1.73 2.76 11.39
CA ALA A 351 -1.69 3.15 12.79
C ALA A 351 -2.99 3.85 13.18
N GLY A 352 -3.68 3.33 14.19
CA GLY A 352 -4.89 3.95 14.74
C GLY A 352 -4.56 5.15 15.63
N SER A 353 -5.31 6.24 15.47
CA SER A 353 -5.33 7.37 16.38
C SER A 353 -6.73 7.52 16.97
N ALA A 354 -6.83 7.51 18.29
CA ALA A 354 -8.05 7.83 19.00
C ALA A 354 -8.34 9.34 18.92
N ALA A 355 -9.61 9.72 18.85
CA ALA A 355 -10.05 11.12 18.84
C ALA A 355 -10.16 11.73 20.27
N ALA A 356 -9.39 11.24 21.24
CA ALA A 356 -9.45 11.76 22.61
C ALA A 356 -8.69 13.09 22.70
N ARG A 357 -9.38 14.16 23.09
CA ARG A 357 -8.75 15.46 23.40
C ARG A 357 -7.96 15.36 24.72
N PRO A 358 -6.74 15.91 24.83
CA PRO A 358 -6.00 15.94 26.09
C PRO A 358 -6.80 16.68 27.17
N GLY A 359 -6.98 16.06 28.34
CA GLY A 359 -7.68 16.65 29.50
C GLY A 359 -9.15 16.24 29.69
N GLU A 360 -9.69 15.46 28.75
CA GLU A 360 -11.04 14.94 28.80
C GLU A 360 -11.04 13.50 29.37
N ALA A 361 -11.43 13.33 30.63
CA ALA A 361 -11.61 12.00 31.22
C ALA A 361 -12.79 11.30 30.50
N VAL A 362 -12.52 10.12 29.96
CA VAL A 362 -13.51 9.27 29.27
C VAL A 362 -13.46 7.91 29.96
N ASP A 363 -14.55 7.54 30.63
CA ASP A 363 -14.72 6.19 31.18
C ASP A 363 -14.77 5.18 30.03
N GLY A 364 -13.94 4.12 30.10
CA GLY A 364 -13.99 3.00 29.15
C GLY A 364 -13.26 3.22 27.81
N LEU A 365 -12.29 4.13 27.73
CA LEU A 365 -11.44 4.34 26.54
C LEU A 365 -10.76 3.05 26.04
N ASP A 366 -10.43 2.14 26.93
CA ASP A 366 -9.85 0.82 26.65
C ASP A 366 -10.78 -0.10 25.84
N ARG A 367 -12.08 0.20 25.82
CA ARG A 367 -13.11 -0.61 25.16
C ARG A 367 -13.52 -0.07 23.78
N ILE A 368 -12.86 0.98 23.28
CA ILE A 368 -13.29 1.72 22.09
C ILE A 368 -12.16 1.73 21.04
N GLY A 369 -12.52 1.47 19.78
CA GLY A 369 -11.59 1.51 18.64
C GLY A 369 -11.10 2.91 18.27
N PRO A 370 -9.96 3.03 17.56
CA PRO A 370 -9.50 4.30 16.99
C PRO A 370 -10.51 4.90 15.98
N ASP A 371 -10.69 6.22 15.98
CA ASP A 371 -11.59 6.92 15.03
C ASP A 371 -10.98 7.00 13.63
N THR A 372 -9.66 7.24 13.58
CA THR A 372 -8.96 7.36 12.30
C THR A 372 -7.71 6.54 12.27
N PHE A 373 -7.49 5.88 11.14
CA PHE A 373 -6.28 5.11 10.86
C PHE A 373 -5.48 5.85 9.81
N GLN A 374 -4.21 6.05 10.10
CA GLN A 374 -3.27 6.65 9.17
C GLN A 374 -2.24 5.61 8.79
N THR A 375 -2.10 5.39 7.50
CA THR A 375 -1.01 4.54 7.00
C THR A 375 0.28 5.35 6.91
N GLU A 376 1.40 4.65 6.78
CA GLU A 376 2.70 5.28 6.52
C GLU A 376 2.78 6.03 5.17
N ARG A 377 1.83 5.82 4.24
CA ARG A 377 1.92 6.31 2.85
C ARG A 377 0.58 6.87 2.35
N GLY A 378 0.54 8.06 1.74
CA GLY A 378 -0.67 8.62 1.11
C GLY A 378 -0.70 8.52 -0.44
N LEU A 379 -1.70 9.16 -1.06
CA LEU A 379 -1.92 9.26 -2.52
C LEU A 379 -2.12 7.91 -3.21
N TRP A 380 -3.15 7.17 -2.80
CA TRP A 380 -3.45 5.86 -3.37
C TRP A 380 -4.24 5.98 -4.67
N THR A 381 -3.79 5.28 -5.71
CA THR A 381 -4.62 4.90 -6.86
C THR A 381 -4.90 3.40 -6.71
N ASN A 382 -6.17 2.98 -6.71
CA ASN A 382 -6.61 1.57 -6.58
C ASN A 382 -6.03 0.80 -5.36
N ALA A 383 -6.33 1.26 -4.14
CA ALA A 383 -5.96 0.52 -2.93
C ALA A 383 -6.95 -0.59 -2.61
N ILE A 384 -6.44 -1.78 -2.26
CA ILE A 384 -7.22 -2.80 -1.56
C ILE A 384 -7.00 -2.60 -0.08
N ILE A 385 -8.07 -2.34 0.67
CA ILE A 385 -8.00 -2.13 2.12
C ILE A 385 -8.65 -3.31 2.79
N ARG A 386 -7.94 -3.90 3.75
CA ARG A 386 -8.36 -5.05 4.52
C ARG A 386 -8.60 -4.61 5.95
N TYR A 387 -9.77 -4.96 6.48
CA TYR A 387 -10.15 -4.74 7.87
C TYR A 387 -10.24 -6.10 8.56
N TYR A 388 -9.40 -6.28 9.58
CA TYR A 388 -9.34 -7.49 10.38
C TYR A 388 -10.01 -7.23 11.73
N PRO A 389 -11.15 -7.89 12.01
CA PRO A 389 -11.79 -7.79 13.31
C PRO A 389 -10.92 -8.42 14.41
N ALA A 390 -11.11 -7.98 15.66
CA ALA A 390 -10.43 -8.55 16.82
C ALA A 390 -10.55 -10.08 16.89
N GLY A 391 -9.43 -10.78 17.08
CA GLY A 391 -9.39 -12.25 17.11
C GLY A 391 -9.31 -12.92 15.73
N TYR A 392 -9.16 -12.14 14.65
CA TYR A 392 -8.93 -12.69 13.31
C TYR A 392 -7.64 -13.53 13.28
N ASP A 393 -7.80 -14.80 12.96
CA ASP A 393 -6.73 -15.76 12.69
C ASP A 393 -6.69 -16.10 11.19
N PRO A 394 -5.60 -15.78 10.47
CA PRO A 394 -5.48 -16.04 9.04
C PRO A 394 -5.44 -17.54 8.69
N THR A 395 -5.21 -18.42 9.67
CA THR A 395 -5.13 -19.88 9.44
C THR A 395 -6.50 -20.56 9.44
N THR A 396 -7.55 -19.87 9.87
CA THR A 396 -8.90 -20.41 9.98
C THR A 396 -9.74 -20.00 8.77
N ALA A 397 -10.14 -20.97 7.94
CA ALA A 397 -10.91 -20.75 6.71
C ALA A 397 -12.33 -20.15 6.92
N THR A 398 -12.82 -20.14 8.16
CA THR A 398 -14.13 -19.57 8.52
C THR A 398 -14.06 -18.13 9.01
N ASN A 399 -12.85 -17.57 9.19
CA ASN A 399 -12.71 -16.20 9.65
C ASN A 399 -13.00 -15.22 8.53
N LEU A 400 -14.02 -14.39 8.76
CA LEU A 400 -14.41 -13.33 7.85
C LEU A 400 -13.70 -12.02 8.19
N MET A 401 -13.46 -11.25 7.14
CA MET A 401 -12.86 -9.92 7.18
C MET A 401 -13.62 -9.00 6.24
N GLU A 402 -13.46 -7.69 6.36
CA GLU A 402 -13.98 -6.78 5.33
C GLU A 402 -12.85 -6.38 4.38
N VAL A 403 -13.20 -6.28 3.09
CA VAL A 403 -12.29 -5.87 2.03
C VAL A 403 -12.94 -4.71 1.29
N ALA A 404 -12.31 -3.54 1.31
CA ALA A 404 -12.66 -2.48 0.38
C ALA A 404 -11.82 -2.59 -0.88
N SER A 405 -12.49 -2.51 -2.02
CA SER A 405 -11.86 -2.47 -3.33
C SER A 405 -12.50 -1.38 -4.18
N THR A 406 -11.73 -0.92 -5.16
CA THR A 406 -12.17 0.06 -6.17
C THR A 406 -12.28 -0.67 -7.51
N ASP A 407 -13.42 -0.54 -8.18
CA ASP A 407 -13.63 -1.09 -9.52
C ASP A 407 -12.92 -0.23 -10.60
N PHE A 408 -12.90 -0.73 -11.84
CA PHE A 408 -12.29 -0.02 -12.98
C PHE A 408 -12.97 1.32 -13.32
N ALA A 409 -14.20 1.52 -12.89
CA ALA A 409 -14.92 2.78 -13.05
C ALA A 409 -14.63 3.77 -11.90
N GLY A 410 -13.75 3.41 -10.95
CA GLY A 410 -13.40 4.21 -9.79
C GLY A 410 -14.40 4.11 -8.64
N ASN A 411 -15.40 3.22 -8.72
CA ASN A 411 -16.35 3.03 -7.63
C ASN A 411 -15.69 2.19 -6.54
N THR A 412 -15.61 2.75 -5.33
CA THR A 412 -15.18 2.04 -4.13
C THR A 412 -16.36 1.50 -3.35
N ALA A 413 -16.28 0.24 -2.93
CA ALA A 413 -17.23 -0.42 -2.05
C ALA A 413 -16.53 -1.37 -1.09
N ILE A 414 -17.19 -1.67 0.03
CA ILE A 414 -16.75 -2.60 1.08
C ILE A 414 -17.50 -3.91 0.88
N TYR A 415 -16.79 -5.03 0.96
CA TYR A 415 -17.28 -6.38 0.76
C TYR A 415 -16.91 -7.25 1.95
N ALA A 416 -17.71 -8.27 2.21
CA ALA A 416 -17.27 -9.39 3.06
C ALA A 416 -16.23 -10.23 2.30
N GLY A 417 -15.11 -10.55 2.94
CA GLY A 417 -14.04 -11.40 2.45
C GLY A 417 -13.75 -12.56 3.41
N GLY A 418 -13.10 -13.61 2.92
CA GLY A 418 -12.68 -14.78 3.70
C GLY A 418 -11.46 -15.47 3.08
N SER A 419 -10.77 -16.30 3.86
CA SER A 419 -9.60 -17.05 3.38
C SER A 419 -10.03 -18.30 2.61
N SER A 420 -9.79 -18.34 1.29
CA SER A 420 -9.92 -19.57 0.51
C SER A 420 -8.59 -20.35 0.50
N ALA A 421 -8.67 -21.68 0.45
CA ALA A 421 -7.54 -22.60 0.51
C ALA A 421 -6.50 -22.47 -0.64
N SER A 422 -6.77 -21.61 -1.62
CA SER A 422 -5.93 -21.39 -2.80
C SER A 422 -4.94 -20.23 -2.68
N GLY A 423 -4.93 -19.50 -1.55
CA GLY A 423 -4.02 -18.38 -1.34
C GLY A 423 -4.43 -17.12 -2.10
N LEU A 424 -4.32 -15.99 -1.40
CA LEU A 424 -4.71 -14.62 -1.77
C LEU A 424 -6.22 -14.30 -1.63
N ASP A 425 -6.58 -13.80 -0.45
CA ASP A 425 -7.25 -12.51 -0.17
C ASP A 425 -7.93 -11.77 -1.35
N ALA A 426 -8.87 -12.41 -2.02
CA ALA A 426 -9.77 -11.79 -2.98
C ALA A 426 -11.14 -11.51 -2.33
N PRO A 427 -11.90 -10.50 -2.81
CA PRO A 427 -13.35 -10.48 -2.61
C PRO A 427 -13.90 -11.86 -2.99
N LEU A 428 -14.88 -12.38 -2.25
CA LEU A 428 -15.49 -13.67 -2.57
C LEU A 428 -15.91 -13.66 -4.06
N ASP A 429 -15.45 -14.62 -4.86
CA ASP A 429 -15.69 -14.65 -6.31
C ASP A 429 -17.22 -14.56 -6.61
N PRO A 430 -17.68 -13.87 -7.68
CA PRO A 430 -19.10 -13.81 -8.02
C PRO A 430 -19.66 -15.23 -8.24
N PRO A 431 -20.69 -15.65 -7.47
CA PRO A 431 -21.98 -14.97 -7.39
C PRO A 431 -22.39 -14.43 -6.00
N ASN A 432 -21.54 -14.53 -4.96
CA ASN A 432 -21.96 -14.29 -3.57
C ASN A 432 -21.37 -13.03 -2.90
N ASN A 433 -20.91 -12.04 -3.68
CA ASN A 433 -20.37 -10.78 -3.15
C ASN A 433 -21.45 -9.93 -2.47
N PHE A 434 -21.58 -10.09 -1.14
CA PHE A 434 -22.34 -9.14 -0.32
C PHE A 434 -21.52 -7.86 -0.18
N SER A 435 -21.80 -6.86 -1.01
CA SER A 435 -21.33 -5.50 -0.72
C SER A 435 -22.05 -5.00 0.52
N LEU A 436 -21.28 -4.62 1.54
CA LEU A 436 -21.79 -4.20 2.84
C LEU A 436 -22.02 -2.68 2.89
N PHE A 437 -21.16 -1.91 2.24
CA PHE A 437 -21.21 -0.45 2.25
C PHE A 437 -20.64 0.15 0.97
N SER A 438 -21.34 1.10 0.35
CA SER A 438 -20.85 1.78 -0.85
C SER A 438 -20.23 3.14 -0.52
N ASN A 439 -18.89 3.20 -0.46
CA ASN A 439 -18.15 4.45 -0.33
C ASN A 439 -18.44 5.42 -1.47
N THR A 440 -18.66 4.91 -2.67
CA THR A 440 -19.04 5.74 -3.83
C THR A 440 -20.38 6.42 -3.63
N MET A 441 -21.39 5.68 -3.16
CA MET A 441 -22.73 6.24 -2.91
C MET A 441 -22.69 7.26 -1.77
N TYR A 442 -21.88 6.99 -0.76
CA TYR A 442 -21.63 7.91 0.36
C TYR A 442 -21.07 9.25 -0.15
N GLU A 443 -19.94 9.23 -0.85
CA GLU A 443 -19.28 10.44 -1.38
C GLU A 443 -20.16 11.19 -2.38
N ARG A 444 -20.86 10.46 -3.26
CA ARG A 444 -21.79 11.05 -4.23
C ARG A 444 -22.94 11.78 -3.54
N THR A 445 -23.51 11.19 -2.49
CA THR A 445 -24.62 11.81 -1.74
C THR A 445 -24.16 13.08 -1.05
N ILE A 446 -22.96 13.07 -0.44
CA ILE A 446 -22.35 14.27 0.15
C ILE A 446 -22.12 15.34 -0.91
N ALA A 447 -21.51 14.99 -2.05
CA ALA A 447 -21.20 15.93 -3.12
C ALA A 447 -22.46 16.59 -3.72
N GLN A 448 -23.58 15.88 -3.72
CA GLN A 448 -24.88 16.38 -4.19
C GLN A 448 -25.69 17.12 -3.10
N GLY A 449 -25.20 17.19 -1.86
CA GLY A 449 -25.95 17.74 -0.73
C GLY A 449 -27.20 16.93 -0.39
N GLY A 450 -27.22 15.62 -0.69
CA GLY A 450 -28.35 14.75 -0.44
C GLY A 450 -28.52 14.40 1.04
N ALA A 451 -29.76 14.12 1.45
CA ALA A 451 -30.05 13.69 2.82
C ALA A 451 -29.48 12.28 3.11
N TYR A 452 -29.00 12.10 4.35
CA TYR A 452 -28.61 10.83 4.97
C TYR A 452 -27.63 9.97 4.16
N PRO A 453 -26.42 10.48 3.85
CA PRO A 453 -25.44 9.77 3.03
C PRO A 453 -25.03 8.42 3.61
N PHE A 454 -24.89 8.28 4.93
CA PHE A 454 -24.57 7.01 5.57
C PHE A 454 -25.69 5.97 5.36
N THR A 455 -26.94 6.33 5.66
CA THR A 455 -28.07 5.40 5.45
C THR A 455 -28.21 5.00 3.98
N ARG A 456 -28.03 5.94 3.05
CA ARG A 456 -28.10 5.62 1.61
C ARG A 456 -26.96 4.71 1.14
N ALA A 457 -25.76 4.87 1.69
CA ALA A 457 -24.62 4.03 1.35
C ALA A 457 -24.73 2.60 1.90
N ALA A 458 -25.35 2.43 3.07
CA ALA A 458 -25.65 1.13 3.65
C ALA A 458 -26.83 0.43 2.94
N LEU A 459 -27.90 1.18 2.65
CA LEU A 459 -29.10 0.65 1.97
C LEU A 459 -28.96 0.51 0.45
N ALA A 460 -27.87 1.02 -0.14
CA ALA A 460 -27.56 0.76 -1.55
C ALA A 460 -27.43 -0.75 -1.83
N GLN A 461 -27.19 -1.55 -0.78
CA GLN A 461 -26.92 -2.99 -0.87
C GLN A 461 -27.71 -3.72 0.22
N ASN A 462 -29.00 -3.96 0.03
CA ASN A 462 -29.90 -4.43 1.10
C ASN A 462 -29.76 -5.91 1.50
N ALA A 463 -29.03 -6.73 0.74
CA ALA A 463 -29.06 -8.19 0.88
C ALA A 463 -28.37 -8.71 2.15
N TRP A 464 -27.31 -8.05 2.62
CA TRP A 464 -26.51 -8.49 3.77
C TRP A 464 -27.19 -8.22 5.11
N ILE A 465 -28.12 -7.27 5.16
CA ILE A 465 -28.80 -6.83 6.37
C ILE A 465 -29.58 -7.99 7.01
N ALA A 466 -30.13 -8.89 6.21
CA ALA A 466 -30.85 -10.07 6.69
C ALA A 466 -29.93 -11.15 7.29
N GLU A 467 -28.64 -11.15 6.96
CA GLU A 467 -27.69 -12.20 7.35
C GLU A 467 -27.00 -11.89 8.70
N PRO A 468 -27.23 -12.69 9.77
CA PRO A 468 -26.66 -12.43 11.09
C PRO A 468 -25.13 -12.34 11.09
N THR A 469 -24.48 -13.18 10.29
CA THR A 469 -23.02 -13.23 10.19
C THR A 469 -22.45 -11.94 9.59
N MET A 470 -23.12 -11.38 8.58
CA MET A 470 -22.71 -10.13 7.93
C MET A 470 -22.98 -8.92 8.83
N ARG A 471 -24.08 -8.93 9.60
CA ARG A 471 -24.35 -7.89 10.62
C ARG A 471 -23.29 -7.85 11.71
N ALA A 472 -22.75 -9.01 12.11
CA ALA A 472 -21.68 -9.08 13.09
C ALA A 472 -20.32 -8.59 12.52
N LEU A 473 -20.10 -8.78 11.22
CA LEU A 473 -18.88 -8.33 10.54
C LEU A 473 -18.87 -6.82 10.26
N PHE A 474 -20.04 -6.24 9.98
CA PHE A 474 -20.23 -4.88 9.48
C PHE A 474 -19.44 -3.82 10.27
N ALA A 475 -18.47 -3.20 9.61
CA ALA A 475 -17.64 -2.13 10.15
C ALA A 475 -17.31 -1.06 9.08
N PRO A 476 -18.27 -0.22 8.68
CA PRO A 476 -18.09 0.71 7.57
C PRO A 476 -16.96 1.72 7.85
N PHE A 477 -16.25 2.10 6.80
CA PHE A 477 -15.20 3.11 6.86
C PHE A 477 -15.09 3.90 5.55
N ARG A 478 -14.79 5.19 5.70
CA ARG A 478 -14.51 6.11 4.61
C ARG A 478 -13.01 6.14 4.31
N VAL A 479 -12.66 6.21 3.03
CA VAL A 479 -11.29 6.21 2.55
C VAL A 479 -10.92 7.57 1.96
N ILE A 480 -9.92 8.23 2.51
CA ILE A 480 -9.33 9.45 1.94
C ILE A 480 -7.97 9.08 1.33
N THR A 481 -8.00 8.73 0.04
CA THR A 481 -6.82 8.26 -0.70
C THR A 481 -5.72 9.31 -0.79
N SER A 482 -6.06 10.61 -0.82
CA SER A 482 -5.09 11.70 -0.95
C SER A 482 -4.13 11.81 0.24
N THR A 483 -4.64 11.62 1.46
CA THR A 483 -3.87 11.73 2.70
C THR A 483 -3.50 10.37 3.29
N GLY A 484 -3.99 9.27 2.69
CA GLY A 484 -3.77 7.92 3.19
C GLY A 484 -4.46 7.66 4.53
N ARG A 485 -5.62 8.29 4.74
CA ARG A 485 -6.39 8.26 5.98
C ARG A 485 -7.67 7.45 5.79
N ILE A 486 -7.95 6.58 6.74
CA ILE A 486 -9.20 5.83 6.86
C ILE A 486 -9.96 6.41 8.06
N ILE A 487 -11.24 6.72 7.88
CA ILE A 487 -12.12 7.26 8.92
C ILE A 487 -13.22 6.22 9.18
N THR A 488 -13.33 5.74 10.42
CA THR A 488 -14.31 4.70 10.80
C THR A 488 -15.57 5.28 11.46
N SER A 489 -15.61 6.60 11.67
CA SER A 489 -16.75 7.27 12.28
C SER A 489 -17.64 8.05 11.32
N PHE A 490 -18.92 8.13 11.67
CA PHE A 490 -19.95 8.85 10.94
C PHE A 490 -20.80 9.69 11.91
N PRO A 491 -21.25 10.90 11.54
CA PRO A 491 -22.10 11.73 12.37
C PRO A 491 -23.56 11.26 12.34
N ILE A 492 -24.29 11.42 13.46
CA ILE A 492 -25.69 10.97 13.61
C ILE A 492 -26.66 11.62 12.61
N GLU A 493 -26.36 12.83 12.16
CA GLU A 493 -27.14 13.58 11.16
C GLU A 493 -27.14 12.96 9.75
N GLU A 494 -26.28 11.97 9.50
CA GLU A 494 -26.26 11.19 8.26
C GLU A 494 -27.18 9.96 8.31
N VAL A 495 -27.87 9.74 9.43
CA VAL A 495 -28.78 8.63 9.67
C VAL A 495 -30.22 9.08 9.50
N GLY A 496 -31.00 8.40 8.65
CA GLY A 496 -32.43 8.72 8.47
C GLY A 496 -33.05 8.00 7.28
N VAL A 497 -34.37 8.09 7.10
CA VAL A 497 -35.07 7.44 5.95
C VAL A 497 -35.80 8.42 5.04
N ASN A 498 -36.33 9.51 5.58
CA ASN A 498 -37.06 10.52 4.80
C ASN A 498 -36.45 11.89 5.03
N ALA A 499 -36.13 12.60 3.93
CA ALA A 499 -35.65 13.96 4.04
C ALA A 499 -36.64 14.81 4.84
N LEU A 500 -36.13 15.57 5.80
CA LEU A 500 -36.94 16.48 6.59
C LEU A 500 -37.62 17.50 5.67
N THR A 501 -38.94 17.64 5.81
CA THR A 501 -39.72 18.66 5.11
C THR A 501 -39.71 19.97 5.91
N GLY A 502 -39.72 21.11 5.22
CA GLY A 502 -39.76 22.44 5.85
C GLY A 502 -38.38 23.10 5.96
N THR A 503 -38.12 23.77 7.10
CA THR A 503 -36.88 24.54 7.31
C THR A 503 -35.65 23.62 7.32
N PRO A 504 -34.54 23.98 6.64
CA PRO A 504 -33.32 23.19 6.64
C PRO A 504 -32.79 23.01 8.06
N ARG A 505 -32.78 21.77 8.55
CA ARG A 505 -32.27 21.42 9.88
C ARG A 505 -31.66 20.01 9.88
N PRO A 506 -30.66 19.75 10.74
CA PRO A 506 -30.00 18.45 10.81
C PRO A 506 -30.91 17.43 11.51
N ASN A 507 -30.83 16.17 11.10
CA ASN A 507 -31.59 15.10 11.72
C ASN A 507 -30.88 14.61 12.99
N LEU A 508 -31.29 15.13 14.14
CA LEU A 508 -30.68 14.85 15.43
C LEU A 508 -31.70 14.25 16.39
N PRO A 509 -31.27 13.47 17.39
CA PRO A 509 -32.08 13.15 18.55
C PRO A 509 -32.58 14.45 19.20
N ARG A 510 -33.90 14.56 19.34
CA ARG A 510 -34.57 15.75 19.87
C ARG A 510 -35.54 15.34 20.96
N LEU A 511 -35.40 15.96 22.13
CA LEU A 511 -36.28 15.68 23.25
C LEU A 511 -36.73 16.94 23.97
N LEU A 512 -38.04 17.06 24.20
CA LEU A 512 -38.60 18.12 25.03
C LEU A 512 -38.38 17.80 26.51
N VAL A 513 -38.11 18.83 27.30
CA VAL A 513 -37.73 18.68 28.70
C VAL A 513 -38.95 18.51 29.62
N GLY A 514 -40.10 19.05 29.19
CA GLY A 514 -41.32 19.14 30.00
C GLY A 514 -41.32 20.39 30.90
N PRO A 515 -42.38 20.59 31.71
CA PRO A 515 -42.47 21.68 32.67
C PRO A 515 -41.33 21.62 33.70
N SER A 516 -40.80 22.77 34.09
CA SER A 516 -39.71 22.91 35.08
C SER A 516 -40.22 22.86 36.53
N TYR A 517 -40.95 21.81 36.89
CA TYR A 517 -41.43 21.61 38.26
C TYR A 517 -40.53 20.65 39.03
N SER A 518 -40.31 20.93 40.31
CA SER A 518 -39.78 19.94 41.26
C SER A 518 -40.82 18.85 41.55
N PRO A 519 -40.42 17.66 42.06
CA PRO A 519 -41.36 16.60 42.42
C PRO A 519 -42.44 17.06 43.41
N THR A 520 -42.11 17.99 44.30
CA THR A 520 -43.02 18.58 45.29
C THR A 520 -43.97 19.64 44.73
N GLN A 521 -43.62 20.28 43.60
CA GLN A 521 -44.43 21.30 42.94
C GLN A 521 -45.38 20.71 41.88
N ALA A 522 -45.16 19.47 41.45
CA ALA A 522 -46.03 18.80 40.49
C ALA A 522 -47.44 18.63 41.11
N THR A 523 -48.43 19.37 40.60
CA THR A 523 -49.80 19.36 41.16
C THR A 523 -50.63 18.20 40.61
N THR A 524 -51.68 17.79 41.34
CA THR A 524 -52.70 16.85 40.84
C THR A 524 -53.54 17.42 39.69
N ALA A 525 -53.58 18.74 39.50
CA ALA A 525 -54.28 19.41 38.40
C ALA A 525 -53.50 19.35 37.07
N ASP A 526 -52.20 19.05 37.10
CA ASP A 526 -51.45 18.54 35.94
C ASP A 526 -51.79 17.06 35.69
N ALA A 527 -53.07 16.69 35.66
CA ALA A 527 -53.61 15.34 35.67
C ALA A 527 -53.13 14.38 34.53
N GLY A 528 -52.21 14.81 33.67
CA GLY A 528 -51.48 13.99 32.69
C GLY A 528 -50.19 13.32 33.20
N TYR A 529 -49.72 13.58 34.42
CA TYR A 529 -48.50 12.88 34.93
C TYR A 529 -48.70 11.37 35.10
N ALA A 530 -49.94 10.90 35.31
CA ALA A 530 -50.25 9.47 35.35
C ALA A 530 -50.04 8.77 33.99
N SER A 531 -50.13 9.50 32.87
CA SER A 531 -49.92 8.99 31.52
C SER A 531 -48.51 9.25 30.96
N ALA A 532 -47.66 10.05 31.64
CA ALA A 532 -46.30 10.34 31.18
C ALA A 532 -45.42 9.07 31.21
N PRO A 533 -44.95 8.55 30.07
CA PRO A 533 -44.27 7.26 30.03
C PRO A 533 -42.93 7.29 30.81
N TYR A 534 -42.53 6.15 31.39
CA TYR A 534 -41.21 6.00 32.01
C TYR A 534 -40.08 5.91 30.98
N SER A 535 -40.42 5.65 29.72
CA SER A 535 -39.51 5.41 28.61
C SER A 535 -39.85 6.32 27.43
N PRO A 536 -38.85 6.72 26.62
CA PRO A 536 -39.06 7.44 25.36
C PRO A 536 -39.73 6.64 24.24
N VAL A 537 -39.98 5.34 24.43
CA VAL A 537 -40.65 4.49 23.45
C VAL A 537 -42.17 4.61 23.59
N GLY A 538 -42.83 5.32 22.66
CA GLY A 538 -44.29 5.37 22.59
C GLY A 538 -44.84 6.29 21.49
N THR A 539 -45.70 5.74 20.63
CA THR A 539 -46.45 6.46 19.56
C THR A 539 -47.87 6.89 19.98
N GLY A 540 -48.17 6.87 21.29
CA GLY A 540 -49.43 7.34 21.86
C GLY A 540 -49.33 8.75 22.47
N THR A 541 -50.47 9.41 22.65
CA THR A 541 -50.65 10.78 23.20
C THR A 541 -50.01 10.96 24.58
N GLY A 542 -48.70 11.24 24.60
CA GLY A 542 -47.90 11.53 25.78
C GLY A 542 -46.41 11.36 25.47
N ALA A 543 -45.80 12.35 24.81
CA ALA A 543 -44.37 12.33 24.53
C ALA A 543 -43.57 12.23 25.84
N TYR A 544 -42.59 11.32 25.90
CA TYR A 544 -41.65 11.26 27.01
C TYR A 544 -40.96 12.61 27.18
N ASP A 545 -40.86 13.04 28.43
CA ASP A 545 -40.10 14.22 28.78
C ASP A 545 -39.35 13.96 30.11
N PRO A 546 -38.04 14.29 30.19
CA PRO A 546 -37.21 13.89 31.33
C PRO A 546 -37.69 14.41 32.68
N ASN A 547 -38.27 15.63 32.74
CA ASN A 547 -38.76 16.17 34.00
C ASN A 547 -39.99 15.41 34.49
N ARG A 548 -40.98 15.15 33.63
CA ARG A 548 -42.18 14.43 34.06
C ARG A 548 -41.91 12.98 34.37
N ALA A 549 -41.07 12.30 33.59
CA ALA A 549 -40.68 10.92 33.86
C ALA A 549 -39.97 10.79 35.22
N TYR A 550 -39.04 11.71 35.51
CA TYR A 550 -38.35 11.77 36.80
C TYR A 550 -39.31 12.04 37.96
N ASN A 551 -40.17 13.06 37.85
CA ASN A 551 -41.12 13.42 38.90
C ASN A 551 -42.14 12.29 39.15
N ARG A 552 -42.62 11.62 38.10
CA ARG A 552 -43.49 10.44 38.20
C ARG A 552 -42.80 9.32 38.97
N ALA A 553 -41.59 8.95 38.58
CA ALA A 553 -40.83 7.89 39.22
C ALA A 553 -40.49 8.21 40.69
N TRP A 554 -40.14 9.47 40.97
CA TRP A 554 -39.82 9.96 42.31
C TRP A 554 -41.00 9.82 43.27
N ASN A 555 -42.21 10.15 42.80
CA ASN A 555 -43.43 10.10 43.59
C ASN A 555 -44.01 8.67 43.69
N ALA A 556 -43.90 7.88 42.62
CA ALA A 556 -44.44 6.51 42.58
C ALA A 556 -43.57 5.47 43.30
N TYR A 557 -42.24 5.67 43.36
CA TYR A 557 -41.30 4.73 43.95
C TYR A 557 -40.33 5.41 44.94
N PRO A 558 -40.79 5.78 46.15
CA PRO A 558 -39.95 6.42 47.17
C PRO A 558 -38.66 5.66 47.48
N GLN A 559 -38.72 4.32 47.46
CA GLN A 559 -37.61 3.41 47.69
C GLN A 559 -36.51 3.47 46.61
N LEU A 560 -36.79 4.03 45.43
CA LEU A 560 -35.82 4.16 44.34
C LEU A 560 -35.18 5.56 44.24
N GLN A 561 -35.59 6.52 45.07
CA GLN A 561 -35.21 7.94 44.92
C GLN A 561 -33.70 8.19 44.81
N SER A 562 -32.88 7.44 45.56
CA SER A 562 -31.41 7.53 45.50
C SER A 562 -30.80 7.02 44.19
N LEU A 563 -31.55 6.20 43.44
CA LEU A 563 -31.13 5.62 42.17
C LEU A 563 -31.70 6.38 40.97
N LEU A 564 -32.73 7.22 41.14
CA LEU A 564 -33.37 7.93 40.04
C LEU A 564 -32.50 9.05 39.48
N GLN A 565 -32.52 9.20 38.16
CA GLN A 565 -31.74 10.21 37.44
C GLN A 565 -32.61 10.79 36.31
N ARG A 566 -32.39 12.07 35.97
CA ARG A 566 -32.87 12.66 34.72
C ARG A 566 -31.91 12.26 33.61
N PHE A 567 -32.41 11.66 32.55
CA PHE A 567 -31.56 11.20 31.46
C PHE A 567 -32.28 11.29 30.11
N ILE A 568 -31.47 11.10 29.07
CA ILE A 568 -31.88 10.92 27.70
C ILE A 568 -31.23 9.62 27.24
N ASP A 569 -32.03 8.64 26.84
CA ASP A 569 -31.51 7.40 26.28
C ASP A 569 -31.43 7.51 24.76
N LEU A 570 -30.23 7.80 24.26
CA LEU A 570 -29.98 8.02 22.83
C LEU A 570 -30.27 6.79 21.97
N ARG A 571 -30.41 5.61 22.58
CA ARG A 571 -30.74 4.37 21.88
C ARG A 571 -32.19 4.35 21.41
N VAL A 572 -33.09 4.94 22.20
CA VAL A 572 -34.54 4.85 22.02
C VAL A 572 -35.21 6.20 21.79
N VAL A 573 -34.47 7.30 21.96
CA VAL A 573 -34.93 8.63 21.51
C VAL A 573 -34.84 8.70 19.99
N ALA A 574 -35.96 9.04 19.36
CA ALA A 574 -36.02 9.23 17.93
C ALA A 574 -35.32 10.55 17.51
N ASN A 575 -34.71 10.50 16.34
CA ASN A 575 -34.33 11.64 15.55
C ASN A 575 -35.57 12.39 15.06
N GLU A 576 -35.35 13.57 14.51
CA GLU A 576 -36.40 14.46 14.04
C GLU A 576 -37.31 13.88 12.95
N ASP A 577 -36.77 13.04 12.06
CA ASP A 577 -37.54 12.32 11.04
C ASP A 577 -38.26 11.07 11.60
N GLY A 578 -38.26 10.88 12.93
CA GLY A 578 -38.86 9.74 13.63
C GLY A 578 -37.97 8.50 13.67
N THR A 579 -36.74 8.60 13.16
CA THR A 579 -35.82 7.46 13.05
C THR A 579 -35.06 7.22 14.33
N PHE A 580 -34.74 5.98 14.67
CA PHE A 580 -33.95 5.71 15.87
C PHE A 580 -32.45 5.75 15.58
N SER A 581 -31.68 5.94 16.64
CA SER A 581 -30.22 5.80 16.59
C SER A 581 -29.81 4.37 16.16
N PRO A 582 -28.66 4.23 15.48
CA PRO A 582 -28.02 2.92 15.28
C PRO A 582 -27.79 2.13 16.58
N LEU A 583 -27.77 2.82 17.75
CA LEU A 583 -27.58 2.23 19.08
C LEU A 583 -28.84 1.51 19.63
N ASN A 584 -29.98 1.55 18.94
CA ASN A 584 -31.25 1.03 19.45
C ASN A 584 -31.20 -0.49 19.76
N PRO A 585 -31.55 -0.94 20.99
CA PRO A 585 -31.51 -2.34 21.37
C PRO A 585 -32.75 -3.18 20.99
N VAL A 586 -33.85 -2.60 20.47
CA VAL A 586 -35.14 -3.31 20.37
C VAL A 586 -35.67 -3.58 18.96
N PRO A 587 -36.12 -4.81 18.68
CA PRO A 587 -37.08 -5.14 17.63
C PRO A 587 -38.54 -5.10 18.15
N ALA A 588 -39.20 -3.94 18.23
CA ALA A 588 -40.64 -3.87 18.51
C ALA A 588 -41.49 -4.11 17.24
N PRO A 589 -42.36 -5.13 17.19
CA PRO A 589 -43.20 -5.39 16.02
C PRO A 589 -44.08 -4.16 15.68
N GLY A 590 -43.96 -3.64 14.46
CA GLY A 590 -44.93 -2.67 13.91
C GLY A 590 -44.60 -1.18 13.99
N GLU A 591 -43.46 -0.75 14.55
CA GLU A 591 -43.05 0.67 14.48
C GLU A 591 -42.42 1.00 13.11
N VAL A 592 -42.69 2.18 12.54
CA VAL A 592 -42.10 2.65 11.28
C VAL A 592 -40.67 3.08 11.55
N ARG A 593 -39.71 2.39 10.95
CA ARG A 593 -38.33 2.45 11.43
C ARG A 593 -37.35 3.07 10.45
N GLY A 594 -36.80 4.19 10.88
CA GLY A 594 -35.57 4.73 10.36
C GLY A 594 -34.31 3.99 10.72
N PHE A 595 -33.30 4.04 9.82
CA PHE A 595 -32.03 3.29 9.91
C PHE A 595 -32.15 2.02 10.74
N SER A 596 -33.20 1.28 10.43
CA SER A 596 -33.50 0.04 11.07
C SER A 596 -33.09 -0.96 10.04
N LEU A 597 -31.93 -1.54 10.30
CA LEU A 597 -31.42 -2.75 9.66
C LEU A 597 -32.30 -3.97 10.00
N VAL A 598 -33.55 -3.75 10.38
CA VAL A 598 -34.57 -4.78 10.51
C VAL A 598 -35.11 -4.96 9.10
N PRO A 599 -34.92 -6.14 8.47
CA PRO A 599 -35.70 -6.51 7.31
C PRO A 599 -37.17 -6.19 7.61
N GLN A 600 -37.96 -5.73 6.63
CA GLN A 600 -39.40 -5.90 6.75
C GLN A 600 -39.65 -7.31 7.27
N LEU A 601 -40.39 -7.44 8.37
CA LEU A 601 -40.72 -8.72 9.01
C LEU A 601 -41.03 -9.74 7.90
N SER A 602 -40.10 -10.66 7.60
CA SER A 602 -40.42 -11.75 6.71
C SER A 602 -41.40 -12.60 7.48
N LYS A 603 -42.63 -12.69 6.97
CA LYS A 603 -43.57 -13.68 7.45
C LYS A 603 -43.10 -15.04 6.96
N ASP A 604 -43.07 -16.03 7.83
CA ASP A 604 -42.93 -17.41 7.36
C ASP A 604 -44.12 -17.79 6.45
N SER A 605 -44.07 -18.97 5.84
CA SER A 605 -45.15 -19.47 4.98
C SER A 605 -46.50 -19.62 5.71
N GLY A 606 -46.52 -19.48 7.04
CA GLY A 606 -47.72 -19.46 7.89
C GLY A 606 -48.18 -18.06 8.30
N GLY A 607 -47.53 -16.99 7.86
CA GLY A 607 -47.89 -15.62 8.21
C GLY A 607 -47.32 -15.11 9.54
N ASN A 608 -46.51 -15.92 10.23
CA ASN A 608 -45.93 -15.54 11.52
C ASN A 608 -44.72 -14.64 11.34
N THR A 609 -44.66 -13.62 12.19
CA THR A 609 -43.51 -12.73 12.30
C THR A 609 -42.33 -13.48 12.88
N VAL A 610 -41.27 -13.68 12.10
CA VAL A 610 -40.03 -14.27 12.61
C VAL A 610 -39.12 -13.13 13.07
N ASN A 611 -38.80 -13.10 14.37
CA ASN A 611 -37.82 -12.17 14.94
C ASN A 611 -36.42 -12.56 14.50
N SER A 612 -35.92 -11.99 13.40
CA SER A 612 -34.52 -12.11 12.97
C SER A 612 -33.61 -11.19 13.79
N GLY A 613 -33.81 -11.17 15.11
CA GLY A 613 -33.11 -10.32 16.06
C GLY A 613 -31.63 -10.70 16.19
N ALA A 614 -30.77 -9.92 15.54
CA ALA A 614 -29.43 -9.65 16.06
C ALA A 614 -29.07 -8.21 15.72
N LEU A 615 -28.80 -7.44 16.77
CA LEU A 615 -28.43 -6.02 16.74
C LEU A 615 -27.08 -5.83 16.04
N MET A 616 -26.82 -4.59 15.63
CA MET A 616 -25.47 -4.14 15.31
C MET A 616 -24.61 -4.14 16.59
N ASN A 617 -24.11 -5.31 17.02
CA ASN A 617 -23.48 -5.49 18.34
C ASN A 617 -22.22 -4.62 18.57
N ARG A 618 -21.65 -4.05 17.50
CA ARG A 618 -20.37 -3.33 17.53
C ARG A 618 -20.48 -1.82 17.50
N VAL A 619 -21.70 -1.27 17.37
CA VAL A 619 -21.87 0.19 17.29
C VAL A 619 -21.56 0.86 18.63
N ARG A 620 -20.77 1.93 18.61
CA ARG A 620 -20.39 2.72 19.80
C ARG A 620 -20.36 4.21 19.45
N ILE A 621 -20.50 5.06 20.46
CA ILE A 621 -20.33 6.51 20.29
C ILE A 621 -18.84 6.83 20.34
N VAL A 622 -18.37 7.69 19.43
CA VAL A 622 -16.98 8.16 19.42
C VAL A 622 -16.76 9.10 20.61
N PRO A 623 -15.80 8.79 21.51
CA PRO A 623 -15.48 9.65 22.64
C PRO A 623 -15.16 11.09 22.25
N GLY A 624 -15.75 12.05 22.96
CA GLY A 624 -15.51 13.47 22.74
C GLY A 624 -16.10 14.06 21.44
N SER A 625 -16.85 13.26 20.67
CA SER A 625 -17.57 13.74 19.48
C SER A 625 -18.92 14.39 19.79
N ASP A 626 -19.36 14.30 21.04
CA ASP A 626 -20.67 14.69 21.51
C ASP A 626 -20.78 16.21 21.75
N GLU A 627 -21.92 16.77 21.33
CA GLU A 627 -22.31 18.13 21.66
C GLU A 627 -23.77 18.15 22.10
N VAL A 628 -24.01 18.67 23.31
CA VAL A 628 -25.35 18.74 23.91
C VAL A 628 -25.75 20.20 24.05
N TYR A 629 -26.90 20.56 23.49
CA TYR A 629 -27.49 21.89 23.62
C TYR A 629 -28.84 21.78 24.31
N GLY A 630 -29.04 22.57 25.36
CA GLY A 630 -30.25 22.55 26.17
C GLY A 630 -30.52 23.87 26.90
N PRO A 631 -31.66 23.99 27.60
CA PRO A 631 -32.04 25.20 28.32
C PRO A 631 -31.12 25.52 29.51
N ASP A 632 -30.68 26.76 29.62
CA ASP A 632 -29.77 27.23 30.68
C ASP A 632 -30.39 27.12 32.07
N GLN A 633 -29.79 26.31 32.92
CA GLN A 633 -30.18 26.06 34.31
C GLN A 633 -29.68 27.13 35.29
N THR A 634 -28.84 28.07 34.84
CA THR A 634 -28.30 29.11 35.72
C THR A 634 -29.32 30.23 35.92
N VAL A 635 -29.50 30.64 37.18
CA VAL A 635 -30.53 31.62 37.58
C VAL A 635 -30.17 33.06 37.14
N ALA A 636 -29.00 33.28 36.54
CA ALA A 636 -28.52 34.60 36.13
C ALA A 636 -28.88 34.89 34.66
N GLY A 637 -29.74 35.88 34.37
CA GLY A 637 -29.94 36.59 33.08
C GLY A 637 -30.21 35.80 31.77
N GLY A 638 -29.98 34.50 31.77
CA GLY A 638 -30.00 33.58 30.64
C GLY A 638 -30.85 32.34 30.88
N TYR A 639 -31.45 32.19 32.07
CA TYR A 639 -32.29 31.05 32.43
C TYR A 639 -33.28 30.68 31.31
N GLY A 640 -33.26 29.39 30.92
CA GLY A 640 -34.09 28.85 29.86
C GLY A 640 -33.61 29.14 28.43
N LYS A 641 -32.60 29.97 28.19
CA LYS A 641 -32.01 30.13 26.84
C LYS A 641 -31.24 28.88 26.45
N ILE A 642 -31.17 28.55 25.16
CA ILE A 642 -30.37 27.41 24.71
C ILE A 642 -28.88 27.72 24.86
N VAL A 643 -28.18 26.87 25.61
CA VAL A 643 -26.73 26.92 25.83
C VAL A 643 -26.11 25.55 25.57
N ARG A 644 -24.82 25.52 25.26
CA ARG A 644 -24.05 24.27 25.17
C ARG A 644 -23.73 23.78 26.57
N TYR A 645 -24.09 22.54 26.89
CA TYR A 645 -23.74 21.93 28.17
C TYR A 645 -22.29 21.46 28.18
N THR A 646 -21.72 21.34 29.38
CA THR A 646 -20.33 20.89 29.59
C THR A 646 -20.30 19.43 30.06
N ARG A 647 -19.45 18.61 29.44
CA ARG A 647 -19.32 17.20 29.83
C ARG A 647 -18.58 17.06 31.17
N VAL A 648 -19.02 16.14 32.00
CA VAL A 648 -18.35 15.73 33.25
C VAL A 648 -18.28 14.21 33.39
N SER A 649 -17.32 13.72 34.19
CA SER A 649 -17.19 12.29 34.52
C SER A 649 -18.01 11.87 35.75
N GLY A 650 -18.29 12.81 36.66
CA GLY A 650 -19.10 12.58 37.86
C GLY A 650 -20.59 12.83 37.66
N ASN A 651 -21.31 13.01 38.78
CA ASN A 651 -22.73 13.41 38.73
C ASN A 651 -22.86 14.82 38.13
N PRO A 652 -23.67 15.00 37.06
CA PRO A 652 -23.82 16.31 36.43
C PRO A 652 -24.53 17.32 37.33
N GLY A 653 -23.96 18.52 37.43
CA GLY A 653 -24.64 19.71 37.97
C GLY A 653 -25.39 20.51 36.90
N PRO A 654 -25.80 21.75 37.20
CA PRO A 654 -26.46 22.65 36.25
C PRO A 654 -25.64 22.87 34.98
N ASN A 655 -26.27 22.77 33.80
CA ASN A 655 -25.63 22.88 32.48
C ASN A 655 -24.48 21.89 32.23
N GLN A 656 -24.47 20.79 32.98
CA GLN A 656 -23.52 19.70 32.79
C GLN A 656 -24.24 18.43 32.36
N TYR A 657 -23.50 17.54 31.71
CA TYR A 657 -24.01 16.22 31.36
C TYR A 657 -22.91 15.16 31.48
N ARG A 658 -23.33 13.90 31.64
CA ARG A 658 -22.45 12.73 31.57
C ARG A 658 -22.98 11.80 30.49
N LEU A 659 -22.09 11.28 29.65
CA LEU A 659 -22.44 10.36 28.57
C LEU A 659 -21.68 9.04 28.73
N VAL A 660 -22.39 7.92 28.60
CA VAL A 660 -21.80 6.58 28.59
C VAL A 660 -21.49 6.18 27.15
N TYR A 661 -20.20 6.02 26.81
CA TYR A 661 -19.75 5.72 25.43
C TYR A 661 -19.75 4.21 25.09
N ALA A 662 -19.63 3.35 26.10
CA ALA A 662 -19.60 1.90 25.96
C ALA A 662 -20.39 1.24 27.10
N ASP A 663 -20.91 0.03 26.86
CA ASP A 663 -21.64 -0.72 27.89
C ASP A 663 -20.78 -0.93 29.14
N LEU A 664 -21.35 -0.56 30.28
CA LEU A 664 -20.77 -0.75 31.60
C LEU A 664 -21.21 -2.11 32.14
N PRO A 665 -20.42 -2.73 33.04
CA PRO A 665 -20.83 -3.94 33.72
C PRO A 665 -22.16 -3.71 34.46
N GLU A 666 -23.16 -4.51 34.14
CA GLU A 666 -24.41 -4.55 34.90
C GLU A 666 -24.17 -5.14 36.30
N PRO A 667 -25.03 -4.81 37.29
CA PRO A 667 -24.91 -5.38 38.63
C PRO A 667 -25.03 -6.90 38.55
N VAL A 668 -24.07 -7.61 39.15
CA VAL A 668 -24.05 -9.07 39.22
C VAL A 668 -24.07 -9.54 40.67
N ASN A 669 -24.69 -10.68 40.92
CA ASN A 669 -24.63 -11.34 42.22
C ASN A 669 -23.29 -12.07 42.43
N GLU A 670 -23.13 -12.70 43.60
CA GLU A 670 -21.93 -13.47 43.97
C GLU A 670 -21.59 -14.60 42.99
N ASN A 671 -22.57 -15.06 42.20
CA ASN A 671 -22.40 -16.11 41.18
C ASN A 671 -22.08 -15.55 39.78
N GLY A 672 -21.89 -14.23 39.64
CA GLY A 672 -21.62 -13.58 38.35
C GLY A 672 -22.82 -13.47 37.42
N LEU A 673 -24.04 -13.75 37.90
CA LEU A 673 -25.27 -13.58 37.14
C LEU A 673 -25.82 -12.17 37.34
N VAL A 674 -26.33 -11.55 36.27
CA VAL A 674 -26.93 -10.21 36.32
C VAL A 674 -28.10 -10.19 37.30
N ASP A 675 -28.02 -9.32 38.29
CA ASP A 675 -28.96 -9.25 39.40
C ASP A 675 -29.06 -7.83 39.99
N TYR A 676 -30.17 -7.15 39.68
CA TYR A 676 -30.42 -5.78 40.12
C TYR A 676 -30.83 -5.67 41.60
N ARG A 677 -31.04 -6.79 42.30
CA ARG A 677 -31.28 -6.80 43.76
C ARG A 677 -30.07 -6.30 44.54
N VAL A 678 -28.87 -6.42 43.97
CA VAL A 678 -27.62 -5.90 44.55
C VAL A 678 -27.64 -4.37 44.69
N LEU A 679 -28.47 -3.69 43.89
CA LEU A 679 -28.69 -2.24 44.01
C LEU A 679 -29.69 -1.87 45.12
N GLY A 680 -30.19 -2.85 45.89
CA GLY A 680 -31.21 -2.65 46.93
C GLY A 680 -32.64 -2.54 46.39
N ILE A 681 -32.89 -2.97 45.15
CA ILE A 681 -34.22 -2.92 44.53
C ILE A 681 -35.10 -4.07 45.07
N PRO A 682 -36.29 -3.77 45.63
CA PRO A 682 -37.24 -4.78 46.11
C PRO A 682 -37.76 -5.75 45.03
N ASN A 683 -38.05 -6.99 45.44
CA ASN A 683 -38.51 -8.06 44.52
C ASN A 683 -39.85 -7.76 43.82
N ASP A 684 -40.76 -7.06 44.49
CA ASP A 684 -42.05 -6.63 43.94
C ASP A 684 -41.86 -5.69 42.74
N ILE A 685 -40.83 -4.84 42.76
CA ILE A 685 -40.49 -3.96 41.63
C ILE A 685 -39.81 -4.70 40.49
N LEU A 686 -39.09 -5.79 40.78
CA LEU A 686 -38.40 -6.63 39.79
C LEU A 686 -39.31 -7.70 39.16
N THR A 687 -40.56 -7.80 39.59
CA THR A 687 -41.48 -8.82 39.09
C THR A 687 -41.78 -8.57 37.61
N GLY A 688 -41.40 -9.52 36.76
CA GLY A 688 -41.55 -9.41 35.31
C GLY A 688 -40.37 -8.71 34.60
N PHE A 689 -39.31 -8.33 35.33
CA PHE A 689 -38.09 -7.77 34.76
C PHE A 689 -37.23 -8.85 34.10
N ASP A 690 -36.83 -8.62 32.85
CA ASP A 690 -35.83 -9.43 32.15
C ASP A 690 -34.64 -8.54 31.74
N PRO A 691 -33.44 -8.73 32.31
CA PRO A 691 -32.28 -7.92 31.94
C PRO A 691 -31.79 -8.15 30.51
N SER A 692 -32.19 -9.24 29.85
CA SER A 692 -31.82 -9.53 28.47
C SER A 692 -32.67 -8.77 27.43
N ASN A 693 -33.87 -8.33 27.81
CA ASN A 693 -34.84 -7.69 26.93
C ASN A 693 -35.22 -6.30 27.46
N TYR A 694 -35.00 -5.25 26.66
CA TYR A 694 -35.44 -3.91 27.04
C TYR A 694 -36.96 -3.81 26.95
N ASP A 695 -37.62 -3.56 28.08
CA ASP A 695 -39.05 -3.30 28.18
C ASP A 695 -39.30 -1.85 28.62
N ALA A 696 -39.83 -1.06 27.70
CA ALA A 696 -40.18 0.33 27.93
C ALA A 696 -41.26 0.53 29.01
N ASN A 697 -42.06 -0.49 29.31
CA ASN A 697 -43.13 -0.42 30.31
C ASN A 697 -42.65 -0.80 31.72
N HIS A 698 -41.55 -1.54 31.83
CA HIS A 698 -41.01 -1.98 33.10
C HIS A 698 -40.11 -0.90 33.72
N VAL A 699 -40.41 -0.43 34.94
CA VAL A 699 -39.71 0.70 35.57
C VAL A 699 -38.19 0.51 35.67
N VAL A 700 -37.73 -0.69 36.04
CA VAL A 700 -36.30 -1.01 36.13
C VAL A 700 -35.63 -1.02 34.75
N SER A 701 -36.28 -1.58 33.73
CA SER A 701 -35.74 -1.61 32.36
C SER A 701 -35.75 -0.21 31.72
N ALA A 702 -36.78 0.60 32.01
CA ALA A 702 -36.91 1.94 31.48
C ALA A 702 -36.01 2.99 32.17
N LEU A 703 -35.79 2.92 33.48
CA LEU A 703 -35.12 4.00 34.25
C LEU A 703 -33.76 3.60 34.85
N ILE A 704 -33.55 2.32 35.14
CA ILE A 704 -32.35 1.85 35.85
C ILE A 704 -31.38 1.23 34.87
N GLN A 705 -31.79 0.19 34.14
CA GLN A 705 -30.97 -0.54 33.17
C GLN A 705 -30.23 0.36 32.16
N PRO A 706 -30.80 1.47 31.62
CA PRO A 706 -30.12 2.27 30.63
C PRO A 706 -28.80 2.88 31.11
N ARG A 707 -28.64 3.13 32.42
CA ARG A 707 -27.40 3.70 32.97
C ARG A 707 -26.15 2.84 32.73
N PHE A 708 -26.35 1.54 32.47
CA PHE A 708 -25.28 0.60 32.19
C PHE A 708 -25.02 0.41 30.68
N LYS A 709 -25.71 1.16 29.83
CA LYS A 709 -25.71 0.96 28.38
C LYS A 709 -25.14 2.18 27.66
N ALA A 710 -24.45 1.93 26.54
CA ALA A 710 -23.94 2.99 25.69
C ALA A 710 -25.07 3.89 25.17
N GLY A 711 -24.86 5.20 25.17
CA GLY A 711 -25.88 6.19 24.78
C GLY A 711 -26.74 6.72 25.93
N TYR A 712 -26.45 6.33 27.17
CA TYR A 712 -27.06 6.96 28.34
C TYR A 712 -26.47 8.35 28.59
N LEU A 713 -27.29 9.39 28.43
CA LEU A 713 -26.94 10.77 28.70
C LEU A 713 -27.64 11.23 29.98
N GLN A 714 -26.89 11.39 31.06
CA GLN A 714 -27.36 11.87 32.34
C GLN A 714 -27.34 13.40 32.39
N LEU A 715 -28.40 14.00 32.94
CA LEU A 715 -28.55 15.43 33.19
C LEU A 715 -28.55 15.72 34.71
N CYS A 716 -28.57 17.00 35.07
CA CYS A 716 -28.74 17.43 36.46
C CYS A 716 -30.00 16.78 37.06
N SER A 717 -29.77 15.93 38.06
CA SER A 717 -30.81 15.10 38.69
C SER A 717 -31.20 15.61 40.09
N ASP A 718 -30.79 16.82 40.47
CA ASP A 718 -31.20 17.43 41.74
C ASP A 718 -32.74 17.65 41.72
N PRO A 719 -33.51 17.12 42.69
CA PRO A 719 -34.95 17.31 42.74
C PRO A 719 -35.36 18.79 42.87
N ASN A 720 -34.49 19.66 43.40
CA ASN A 720 -34.76 21.08 43.60
C ASN A 720 -34.35 21.95 42.41
N VAL A 721 -33.58 21.39 41.46
CA VAL A 721 -33.10 22.11 40.28
C VAL A 721 -33.59 21.38 39.01
N PRO A 722 -34.89 21.48 38.68
CA PRO A 722 -35.40 20.91 37.44
C PRO A 722 -34.72 21.56 36.23
N VAL A 723 -34.66 20.83 35.11
CA VAL A 723 -34.19 21.43 33.87
C VAL A 723 -35.27 22.44 33.40
N PRO A 724 -34.93 23.69 33.06
CA PRO A 724 -35.89 24.68 32.63
C PRO A 724 -36.71 24.19 31.43
N GLN A 725 -37.94 24.65 31.35
CA GLN A 725 -38.76 24.41 30.18
C GLN A 725 -38.07 25.02 28.94
N SER A 726 -38.11 24.29 27.84
CA SER A 726 -37.62 24.71 26.54
C SER A 726 -38.13 26.11 26.15
N PRO A 727 -37.26 27.04 25.73
CA PRO A 727 -37.68 28.34 25.21
C PRO A 727 -38.42 28.14 23.89
N LEU A 728 -39.26 29.11 23.51
CA LEU A 728 -39.96 29.07 22.23
C LEU A 728 -39.05 29.62 21.11
N ASP A 729 -39.06 28.97 19.96
CA ASP A 729 -38.45 29.49 18.74
C ASP A 729 -39.26 30.67 18.16
N ALA A 730 -38.76 31.28 17.08
CA ALA A 730 -39.43 32.40 16.40
C ALA A 730 -40.83 32.04 15.85
N SER A 731 -41.14 30.75 15.74
CA SER A 731 -42.43 30.22 15.30
C SER A 731 -43.32 29.80 16.48
N GLY A 732 -42.91 30.07 17.72
CA GLY A 732 -43.67 29.74 18.93
C GLY A 732 -43.57 28.27 19.35
N ASN A 733 -42.66 27.48 18.78
CA ASN A 733 -42.49 26.07 19.12
C ASN A 733 -41.40 25.89 20.18
N PRO A 734 -41.58 24.98 21.16
CA PRO A 734 -40.56 24.73 22.17
C PRO A 734 -39.29 24.11 21.55
N MET A 735 -38.13 24.68 21.89
CA MET A 735 -36.81 24.23 21.44
C MET A 735 -36.32 23.04 22.28
N PRO A 736 -36.25 21.82 21.73
CA PRO A 736 -35.85 20.63 22.49
C PRO A 736 -34.36 20.62 22.80
N ILE A 737 -33.96 19.77 23.74
CA ILE A 737 -32.56 19.37 23.89
C ILE A 737 -32.15 18.65 22.59
N THR A 738 -31.00 19.04 22.05
CA THR A 738 -30.43 18.42 20.85
C THR A 738 -29.07 17.82 21.18
N VAL A 739 -28.82 16.63 20.65
CA VAL A 739 -27.58 15.89 20.89
C VAL A 739 -26.94 15.55 19.55
N ARG A 740 -25.74 16.08 19.32
CA ARG A 740 -24.88 15.68 18.20
C ARG A 740 -23.86 14.69 18.72
N TYR A 741 -23.55 13.65 17.94
CA TYR A 741 -22.44 12.75 18.21
C TYR A 741 -22.03 12.03 16.92
N ARG A 742 -20.84 11.43 16.95
CA ARG A 742 -20.38 10.49 15.93
C ARG A 742 -20.46 9.07 16.48
N PHE A 743 -20.70 8.11 15.62
CA PHE A 743 -20.71 6.69 15.95
C PHE A 743 -19.74 5.93 15.04
N GLN A 744 -19.26 4.78 15.53
CA GLN A 744 -18.34 3.89 14.83
C GLN A 744 -18.67 2.43 15.16
N PHE A 745 -18.13 1.49 14.38
CA PHE A 745 -18.37 0.05 14.53
C PHE A 745 -17.11 -0.76 14.88
N ASN A 746 -15.95 -0.11 14.90
CA ASN A 746 -14.69 -0.77 15.21
C ASN A 746 -14.41 -0.84 16.72
N GLY A 747 -13.80 -1.96 17.12
CA GLY A 747 -13.32 -2.23 18.46
C GLY A 747 -11.83 -1.88 18.67
N PRO A 748 -11.34 -1.97 19.92
CA PRO A 748 -9.99 -1.55 20.30
C PRO A 748 -8.86 -2.39 19.69
N SER A 749 -9.13 -3.66 19.36
CA SER A 749 -8.13 -4.58 18.78
C SER A 749 -8.31 -4.83 17.29
N ASP A 750 -9.17 -4.06 16.62
CA ASP A 750 -9.33 -4.17 15.17
C ASP A 750 -8.15 -3.53 14.44
N THR A 751 -7.79 -4.07 13.29
CA THR A 751 -6.65 -3.57 12.50
C THR A 751 -7.01 -3.37 11.03
N PHE A 752 -6.34 -2.41 10.41
CA PHE A 752 -6.43 -2.16 8.98
C PHE A 752 -5.08 -2.44 8.33
N ALA A 753 -5.10 -3.13 7.20
CA ALA A 753 -3.95 -3.23 6.31
C ALA A 753 -4.32 -2.67 4.94
N VAL A 754 -3.38 -1.94 4.34
CA VAL A 754 -3.57 -1.39 2.99
C VAL A 754 -2.57 -2.04 2.06
N ASP A 755 -3.09 -2.59 0.97
CA ASP A 755 -2.31 -3.05 -0.17
C ASP A 755 -2.23 -1.94 -1.20
N TYR A 756 -1.01 -1.48 -1.46
CA TYR A 756 -0.79 -0.44 -2.46
C TYR A 756 -0.54 -1.11 -3.80
N ASP A 757 -1.56 -1.17 -4.65
CA ASP A 757 -1.35 -1.66 -6.02
C ASP A 757 -0.47 -0.71 -6.86
N THR A 758 -0.28 0.54 -6.40
CA THR A 758 0.28 1.64 -7.22
C THR A 758 1.64 2.19 -6.82
N ARG A 759 2.35 1.56 -5.88
CA ARG A 759 3.80 1.75 -5.74
C ARG A 759 4.54 0.43 -5.85
N GLU A 760 4.59 -0.10 -7.07
CA GLU A 760 5.65 -1.05 -7.44
C GLU A 760 7.00 -0.33 -7.22
N VAL A 761 7.81 -0.83 -6.29
CA VAL A 761 9.19 -0.40 -6.17
C VAL A 761 9.98 -1.27 -7.15
N MET A 762 10.68 -0.65 -8.09
CA MET A 762 11.59 -1.37 -8.95
C MET A 762 12.92 -1.51 -8.25
N GLN A 763 13.29 -2.74 -7.91
CA GLN A 763 14.62 -3.05 -7.43
C GLN A 763 15.55 -3.28 -8.63
N VAL A 764 16.62 -2.49 -8.70
CA VAL A 764 17.70 -2.64 -9.68
C VAL A 764 18.87 -3.28 -8.95
N LEU A 765 19.19 -4.53 -9.30
CA LEU A 765 20.41 -5.19 -8.86
C LEU A 765 21.42 -5.10 -10.00
N LEU A 766 22.58 -4.49 -9.76
CA LEU A 766 23.69 -4.43 -10.70
C LEU A 766 24.92 -5.06 -10.05
N THR A 767 25.41 -6.13 -10.65
CA THR A 767 26.68 -6.76 -10.29
C THR A 767 27.69 -6.51 -11.40
N ILE A 768 28.84 -5.93 -11.07
CA ILE A 768 29.93 -5.76 -12.01
C ILE A 768 30.96 -6.87 -11.78
N LYS A 769 31.27 -7.60 -12.85
CA LYS A 769 32.31 -8.64 -12.91
C LYS A 769 33.51 -8.10 -13.69
N ASN A 770 34.61 -7.80 -13.00
CA ASN A 770 35.83 -7.22 -13.60
C ASN A 770 36.95 -8.27 -13.74
N TYR A 771 37.66 -8.25 -14.88
CA TYR A 771 38.85 -9.08 -15.11
C TYR A 771 40.14 -8.26 -15.02
N PRO A 772 41.00 -8.49 -14.01
CA PRO A 772 42.28 -7.81 -13.89
C PRO A 772 43.24 -8.20 -15.03
N GLN A 773 44.13 -7.29 -15.45
CA GLN A 773 45.15 -7.56 -16.47
C GLN A 773 46.34 -8.36 -15.89
N SER A 774 46.10 -9.60 -15.47
CA SER A 774 47.14 -10.52 -15.00
C SER A 774 47.06 -11.87 -15.72
N ASN A 775 48.14 -12.64 -15.68
CA ASN A 775 48.25 -13.94 -16.36
C ASN A 775 47.27 -15.01 -15.84
N VAL A 776 46.59 -14.77 -14.71
CA VAL A 776 45.49 -15.59 -14.19
C VAL A 776 44.41 -14.64 -13.61
N PRO A 777 43.46 -14.16 -14.42
CA PRO A 777 42.51 -13.15 -13.99
C PRO A 777 41.39 -13.76 -13.14
N ASN A 778 41.57 -13.76 -11.82
CA ASN A 778 40.45 -14.03 -10.91
C ASN A 778 39.43 -12.88 -11.01
N ALA A 779 38.19 -13.19 -11.37
CA ALA A 779 37.14 -12.20 -11.51
C ALA A 779 36.79 -11.56 -10.15
N GLN A 780 36.75 -10.23 -10.11
CA GLN A 780 36.27 -9.49 -8.94
C GLN A 780 34.81 -9.10 -9.15
N LEU A 781 33.99 -9.26 -8.11
CA LEU A 781 32.55 -9.00 -8.13
C LEU A 781 32.20 -7.88 -7.17
N ILE A 782 31.38 -6.93 -7.63
CA ILE A 782 30.76 -5.90 -6.80
C ILE A 782 29.28 -5.90 -7.10
N THR A 783 28.42 -6.04 -6.09
CA THR A 783 26.97 -5.95 -6.25
C THR A 783 26.46 -4.67 -5.59
N LEU A 784 25.71 -3.88 -6.35
CA LEU A 784 24.99 -2.71 -5.88
C LEU A 784 23.48 -2.93 -6.05
N LYS A 785 22.74 -2.48 -5.04
CA LYS A 785 21.28 -2.51 -5.02
C LYS A 785 20.78 -1.08 -4.94
N SER A 786 19.84 -0.74 -5.81
CA SER A 786 19.06 0.49 -5.72
C SER A 786 17.58 0.19 -5.89
N THR A 787 16.76 1.10 -5.38
CA THR A 787 15.31 1.02 -5.44
C THR A 787 14.78 2.34 -6.00
N ALA A 788 13.93 2.23 -7.03
CA ALA A 788 13.24 3.37 -7.60
C ALA A 788 11.74 3.23 -7.39
N THR A 789 11.09 4.29 -6.90
CA THR A 789 9.63 4.35 -6.82
C THR A 789 9.03 4.64 -8.19
N LEU A 790 8.09 3.80 -8.63
CA LEU A 790 7.35 4.01 -9.87
C LEU A 790 6.20 4.99 -9.66
N ARG A 791 5.97 5.90 -10.63
CA ARG A 791 4.80 6.80 -10.64
C ARG A 791 3.57 6.20 -11.33
N ASN A 792 3.79 5.21 -12.20
CA ASN A 792 2.82 4.50 -13.06
C ASN A 792 1.47 5.22 -13.27
N ALA A 793 1.44 6.24 -14.14
CA ALA A 793 0.25 7.05 -14.41
C ALA A 793 -0.70 6.46 -15.47
N LEU A 794 -0.31 5.35 -16.11
CA LEU A 794 -1.08 4.65 -17.14
C LEU A 794 -1.08 3.15 -16.78
N ARG A 795 -2.05 2.73 -15.99
CA ARG A 795 -2.41 1.32 -15.86
C ARG A 795 -3.90 1.17 -16.05
#